data_AF-A0A3C1ULZ5-F1
#
_entry.id   AF-A0A3C1ULZ5-F1
#
_cell.length_a   1.000
_cell.length_b   1.000
_cell.length_c   1.000
_cell.angle_alpha   90.00
_cell.angle_beta   90.00
_cell.angle_gamma   90.00
#
_symmetry.space_group_name_H-M   'P 1'
#
loop_
_entity.id
_entity.type
_entity.pdbx_description
1 polymer ?
#
loop_
_entity_poly.entity_id
_entity_poly.type
_entity_poly.pdbx_seq_one_letter_code
_entity_poly.pdbx_strand_id
1 'polypeptide(L)'
;MSYRKSSKRTQGSCVLQWFALILLFAECVSLQSATDLSPNNPFYVNQSFPKLTTPQWIGEEGVEAVIILAIDDLRTPEKFEFYLRPILERLKQIDGRTPVSIYCNALQPDHLQFQTWLNEGLSLEVHTLSHPCPLLAKGNFQGAVNTVMGGIDLLNTIPGNRAVAYRMPCCDSINSPSPRFYSEIFPQTSAQGNFMEIDSSVMCLFTSDDKELPRELVLDAEGKERFTKYVPFPSFNTTIKNYPYPYIINNVCWEFPALAPSDWEAQNLHGVNNEITVEDWKRALDIAVIKQGVFTWIFHPHGWIRNDQVNAFIDYATGTYGGRIKFLTFKEASDRLKDNLLDGQSLRNAGGNDAGIRLLDANGDGYLDVLLGNENERAMRIWQPSKQEYQTVESPLNVVTKSGETTGLKHGVFWANGPVAFLYRTENSEGAWVRSENGVEEKGSLISELRCEGKPVQTVLKGSGNGVIVYDVDGDSIDELIVAYPDQHGVLKWNQSRQTWEELNYSWPEDLHLIDDEGRDAGVRLVDINGDDHADLLKSDEQDYVAYIFIPELVLGFQKGWTRLVMEGQRGDEDAIPAFIRSGPHRDNGAWFADGHVWVQNEDTAHLPDLVQRKSFEAILLGNRPQPKDVDEALAAFELDDSFEIRCVASEP
;
A
#
# COMPACT_ATOMS: atom_id res chain seq x y z
N MET A 1 -2.33 -82.85 13.15
CA MET A 1 -2.05 -82.35 11.79
C MET A 1 -2.90 -81.11 11.58
N SER A 2 -2.30 -79.92 11.68
CA SER A 2 -1.85 -79.15 10.50
C SER A 2 -3.04 -78.33 9.95
N TYR A 3 -3.15 -76.99 9.93
CA TYR A 3 -2.18 -75.89 9.95
C TYR A 3 -2.79 -74.68 10.68
N ARG A 4 -1.91 -73.81 11.19
CA ARG A 4 -2.15 -72.58 11.97
C ARG A 4 -2.99 -71.54 11.20
N LYS A 5 -4.02 -71.01 11.87
CA LYS A 5 -4.46 -69.61 11.72
C LYS A 5 -3.52 -68.74 12.56
N SER A 6 -2.79 -67.81 11.96
CA SER A 6 -2.12 -66.72 12.69
C SER A 6 -2.56 -65.36 12.16
N SER A 7 -3.17 -64.62 13.09
CA SER A 7 -3.35 -63.16 13.19
C SER A 7 -3.09 -62.28 11.96
N LYS A 8 -4.17 -61.61 11.54
CA LYS A 8 -4.13 -60.23 11.04
C LYS A 8 -3.35 -59.36 12.01
N ARG A 9 -2.23 -58.79 11.57
CA ARG A 9 -1.66 -57.54 12.09
C ARG A 9 -1.56 -56.58 10.91
N THR A 10 -2.31 -55.51 11.04
CA THR A 10 -2.30 -54.22 10.33
C THR A 10 -0.91 -53.81 9.79
N GLN A 11 -0.75 -53.85 8.47
CA GLN A 11 0.16 -52.96 7.72
C GLN A 11 -0.72 -51.98 6.94
N GLY A 12 -1.30 -51.04 7.68
CA GLY A 12 -2.16 -49.97 7.15
C GLY A 12 -2.02 -48.73 8.02
N SER A 13 -0.79 -48.42 8.47
CA SER A 13 -0.53 -47.32 9.40
C SER A 13 0.80 -46.59 9.15
N CYS A 14 1.34 -46.64 7.93
CA CYS A 14 2.52 -45.83 7.57
C CYS A 14 2.31 -44.92 6.34
N VAL A 15 1.12 -44.92 5.72
CA VAL A 15 0.81 -44.02 4.59
C VAL A 15 -0.23 -42.95 4.97
N LEU A 16 -0.81 -43.04 6.17
CA LEU A 16 -1.74 -42.04 6.73
C LEU A 16 -1.08 -41.11 7.77
N GLN A 17 0.24 -41.20 7.96
CA GLN A 17 1.01 -40.31 8.84
C GLN A 17 1.74 -39.18 8.10
N TRP A 18 1.59 -39.08 6.77
CA TRP A 18 2.08 -37.96 5.96
C TRP A 18 0.96 -36.97 5.54
N PHE A 19 -0.29 -37.23 5.94
CA PHE A 19 -1.46 -36.40 5.57
C PHE A 19 -2.18 -35.76 6.76
N ALA A 20 -1.65 -35.90 7.98
CA ALA A 20 -2.26 -35.39 9.21
C ALA A 20 -1.35 -34.42 9.98
N LEU A 21 -0.56 -33.62 9.25
CA LEU A 21 0.26 -32.53 9.80
C LEU A 21 0.03 -31.20 9.07
N ILE A 22 -1.18 -31.00 8.53
CA ILE A 22 -1.61 -29.76 7.84
C ILE A 22 -2.81 -29.09 8.54
N LEU A 23 -3.33 -29.65 9.63
CA LEU A 23 -4.46 -29.06 10.35
C LEU A 23 -4.21 -29.13 11.84
N LEU A 24 -3.62 -28.07 12.40
CA LEU A 24 -3.82 -27.55 13.76
C LEU A 24 -2.77 -26.47 14.07
N PHE A 25 -2.96 -25.26 13.56
CA PHE A 25 -2.65 -24.02 14.29
C PHE A 25 -3.58 -22.94 13.73
N ALA A 26 -4.59 -22.61 14.53
CA ALA A 26 -5.37 -21.40 14.41
C ALA A 26 -5.08 -20.57 15.66
N GLU A 27 -4.97 -19.27 15.45
CA GLU A 27 -4.81 -18.15 16.38
C GLU A 27 -3.38 -17.59 16.52
N CYS A 28 -3.28 -16.34 16.07
CA CYS A 28 -2.15 -15.40 16.00
C CYS A 28 -1.13 -15.66 14.88
N VAL A 29 -1.48 -15.27 13.65
CA VAL A 29 -0.48 -14.98 12.61
C VAL A 29 -0.66 -13.51 12.22
N SER A 30 0.39 -12.75 12.50
CA SER A 30 0.63 -11.40 11.99
C SER A 30 0.45 -11.38 10.48
N LEU A 31 -0.29 -10.40 10.02
CA LEU A 31 -0.71 -10.26 8.65
C LEU A 31 0.39 -9.63 7.82
N GLN A 32 0.75 -10.25 6.72
CA GLN A 32 1.30 -9.56 5.57
C GLN A 32 0.88 -10.31 4.30
N SER A 33 -0.11 -9.76 3.59
CA SER A 33 -0.25 -10.03 2.15
C SER A 33 1.06 -9.62 1.47
N ALA A 34 1.79 -10.56 0.87
CA ALA A 34 2.99 -10.36 0.03
C ALA A 34 3.70 -9.01 0.30
N THR A 35 4.54 -8.94 1.32
CA THR A 35 5.07 -7.68 1.82
C THR A 35 6.04 -7.02 0.86
N ASP A 36 5.54 -6.29 -0.13
CA ASP A 36 6.37 -5.35 -0.86
C ASP A 36 6.81 -4.23 0.10
N LEU A 37 8.03 -4.35 0.64
CA LEU A 37 8.65 -3.36 1.52
C LEU A 37 9.10 -2.08 0.78
N SER A 38 8.68 -1.90 -0.49
CA SER A 38 8.88 -0.65 -1.21
C SER A 38 8.08 0.49 -0.56
N PRO A 39 8.72 1.59 -0.11
CA PRO A 39 8.05 2.72 0.52
C PRO A 39 7.08 3.47 -0.42
N ASN A 40 7.07 3.11 -1.71
CA ASN A 40 6.29 3.77 -2.76
C ASN A 40 5.11 2.92 -3.26
N ASN A 41 4.94 1.69 -2.78
CA ASN A 41 3.79 0.87 -3.14
C ASN A 41 2.54 1.47 -2.50
N PRO A 42 1.53 1.94 -3.27
CA PRO A 42 0.32 2.51 -2.72
C PRO A 42 -0.69 1.46 -2.25
N PHE A 43 -0.45 0.17 -2.49
CA PHE A 43 -1.40 -0.93 -2.28
C PHE A 43 -1.05 -1.84 -1.07
N TYR A 44 -0.17 -1.38 -0.18
CA TYR A 44 0.39 -2.20 0.91
C TYR A 44 -0.57 -2.45 2.09
N VAL A 45 -1.57 -1.58 2.28
CA VAL A 45 -2.51 -1.68 3.41
C VAL A 45 -3.57 -2.75 3.17
N ASN A 46 -3.94 -3.45 4.22
CA ASN A 46 -5.00 -4.46 4.22
C ASN A 46 -5.72 -4.46 5.58
N GLN A 47 -6.67 -5.37 5.79
CA GLN A 47 -7.46 -5.46 7.02
C GLN A 47 -6.63 -5.48 8.32
N SER A 48 -5.39 -5.97 8.25
CA SER A 48 -4.47 -6.01 9.38
C SER A 48 -3.91 -4.72 9.87
N PHE A 49 -3.81 -3.79 8.93
CA PHE A 49 -2.92 -2.68 9.12
C PHE A 49 -3.52 -1.81 10.23
N PRO A 50 -2.70 -1.24 11.12
CA PRO A 50 -3.24 -0.45 12.21
C PRO A 50 -4.15 0.67 11.70
N LYS A 51 -5.26 0.89 12.40
CA LYS A 51 -6.38 1.71 11.91
C LYS A 51 -6.09 3.21 12.14
N LEU A 52 -6.41 4.04 11.14
CA LEU A 52 -6.58 5.50 11.30
C LEU A 52 -8.07 5.86 11.22
N THR A 53 -8.79 5.54 12.29
CA THR A 53 -10.24 5.76 12.38
C THR A 53 -10.59 7.24 12.35
N THR A 54 -11.81 7.57 11.93
CA THR A 54 -12.32 8.95 11.89
C THR A 54 -12.18 9.68 13.23
N PRO A 55 -12.50 9.08 14.40
CA PRO A 55 -12.28 9.73 15.69
C PRO A 55 -10.85 10.22 15.94
N GLN A 56 -9.81 9.58 15.36
CA GLN A 56 -8.41 10.00 15.51
C GLN A 56 -8.10 11.35 14.87
N TRP A 57 -8.85 11.80 13.88
CA TRP A 57 -8.47 13.01 13.13
C TRP A 57 -9.61 13.99 12.90
N ILE A 58 -10.87 13.59 13.13
CA ILE A 58 -12.01 14.45 12.89
C ILE A 58 -12.07 15.66 13.83
N GLY A 59 -11.69 15.51 15.10
CA GLY A 59 -11.77 16.58 16.11
C GLY A 59 -13.20 16.97 16.51
N GLU A 60 -14.20 16.15 16.19
CA GLU A 60 -15.60 16.32 16.61
C GLU A 60 -16.07 15.07 17.38
N GLU A 61 -16.46 15.27 18.64
CA GLU A 61 -16.97 14.18 19.49
C GLU A 61 -18.23 13.55 18.88
N GLY A 62 -18.28 12.21 18.89
CA GLY A 62 -19.42 11.43 18.42
C GLY A 62 -19.49 11.21 16.90
N VAL A 63 -18.59 11.81 16.11
CA VAL A 63 -18.47 11.49 14.67
C VAL A 63 -17.65 10.22 14.51
N GLU A 64 -18.26 9.22 13.88
CA GLU A 64 -17.67 7.90 13.66
C GLU A 64 -17.17 7.70 12.23
N ALA A 65 -17.76 8.35 11.24
CA ALA A 65 -17.32 8.23 9.84
C ALA A 65 -17.44 9.54 9.06
N VAL A 66 -16.60 9.68 8.05
CA VAL A 66 -16.62 10.82 7.13
C VAL A 66 -17.12 10.39 5.76
N ILE A 67 -17.95 11.22 5.14
CA ILE A 67 -18.40 11.06 3.76
C ILE A 67 -17.80 12.20 2.93
N ILE A 68 -17.08 11.86 1.87
CA ILE A 68 -16.56 12.82 0.88
C ILE A 68 -17.24 12.55 -0.45
N LEU A 69 -18.05 13.51 -0.89
CA LEU A 69 -18.66 13.50 -2.22
C LEU A 69 -17.70 14.15 -3.20
N ALA A 70 -17.13 13.38 -4.12
CA ALA A 70 -16.15 13.84 -5.09
C ALA A 70 -16.63 13.65 -6.54
N ILE A 71 -16.76 14.76 -7.26
CA ILE A 71 -17.22 14.77 -8.65
C ILE A 71 -16.09 15.11 -9.62
N ASP A 72 -15.92 14.31 -10.66
CA ASP A 72 -14.77 14.37 -11.57
C ASP A 72 -15.08 15.04 -12.90
N ASP A 73 -14.02 15.36 -13.66
CA ASP A 73 -14.02 15.87 -15.03
C ASP A 73 -14.50 17.31 -15.24
N LEU A 74 -14.35 18.20 -14.24
CA LEU A 74 -14.73 19.61 -14.46
C LEU A 74 -13.84 20.23 -15.55
N ARG A 75 -14.49 20.68 -16.62
CA ARG A 75 -13.91 21.51 -17.70
C ARG A 75 -14.70 22.80 -17.93
N THR A 76 -16.01 22.75 -17.72
CA THR A 76 -16.93 23.88 -17.87
C THR A 76 -17.96 23.86 -16.73
N PRO A 77 -18.21 24.99 -16.04
CA PRO A 77 -19.00 24.98 -14.80
C PRO A 77 -20.49 24.75 -14.99
N GLU A 78 -21.07 25.09 -16.15
CA GLU A 78 -22.52 25.15 -16.34
C GLU A 78 -23.19 23.77 -16.19
N LYS A 79 -22.57 22.73 -16.76
CA LYS A 79 -23.06 21.35 -16.67
C LYS A 79 -23.01 20.85 -15.22
N PHE A 80 -21.92 21.16 -14.52
CA PHE A 80 -21.71 20.77 -13.13
C PHE A 80 -22.68 21.48 -12.21
N GLU A 81 -22.84 22.79 -12.40
CA GLU A 81 -23.77 23.60 -11.63
C GLU A 81 -25.21 23.09 -11.78
N PHE A 82 -25.67 22.83 -13.01
CA PHE A 82 -27.00 22.27 -13.24
C PHE A 82 -27.21 20.92 -12.55
N TYR A 83 -26.20 20.04 -12.64
CA TYR A 83 -26.27 18.71 -12.05
C TYR A 83 -26.21 18.73 -10.52
N LEU A 84 -25.28 19.51 -9.96
CA LEU A 84 -24.99 19.60 -8.53
C LEU A 84 -26.00 20.43 -7.76
N ARG A 85 -26.62 21.47 -8.34
CA ARG A 85 -27.46 22.41 -7.57
C ARG A 85 -28.49 21.72 -6.65
N PRO A 86 -29.26 20.69 -7.09
CA PRO A 86 -30.16 19.96 -6.19
C PRO A 86 -29.46 19.20 -5.05
N ILE A 87 -28.22 18.74 -5.27
CA ILE A 87 -27.38 18.08 -4.26
C ILE A 87 -26.86 19.11 -3.25
N LEU A 88 -26.33 20.23 -3.74
CA LEU A 88 -25.82 21.32 -2.91
C LEU A 88 -26.92 21.91 -2.03
N GLU A 89 -28.11 22.15 -2.59
CA GLU A 89 -29.27 22.61 -1.82
C GLU A 89 -29.66 21.62 -0.73
N ARG A 90 -29.57 20.31 -1.01
CA ARG A 90 -29.90 19.29 -0.02
C ARG A 90 -28.87 19.24 1.12
N LEU A 91 -27.58 19.25 0.80
CA LEU A 91 -26.52 19.33 1.80
C LEU A 91 -26.64 20.60 2.65
N LYS A 92 -26.94 21.75 2.04
CA LYS A 92 -27.14 23.02 2.75
C LYS A 92 -28.30 22.96 3.74
N GLN A 93 -29.37 22.23 3.43
CA GLN A 93 -30.48 22.03 4.37
C GLN A 93 -30.09 21.19 5.59
N ILE A 94 -29.12 20.28 5.44
CA ILE A 94 -28.68 19.34 6.47
C ILE A 94 -27.56 19.93 7.32
N ASP A 95 -26.51 20.46 6.68
CA ASP A 95 -25.26 20.87 7.30
C ASP A 95 -25.13 22.41 7.37
N GLY A 96 -25.91 23.16 6.58
CA GLY A 96 -25.75 24.61 6.42
C GLY A 96 -24.63 24.99 5.43
N ARG A 97 -23.76 24.05 5.08
CA ARG A 97 -22.69 24.13 4.07
C ARG A 97 -22.98 23.19 2.90
N THR A 98 -22.16 23.26 1.85
CA THR A 98 -22.25 22.36 0.70
C THR A 98 -20.92 21.63 0.42
N PRO A 99 -20.51 20.71 1.31
CA PRO A 99 -19.21 20.05 1.24
C PRO A 99 -19.15 19.02 0.10
N VAL A 100 -18.75 19.49 -1.09
CA VAL A 100 -18.48 18.67 -2.27
C VAL A 100 -17.11 19.06 -2.83
N SER A 101 -16.27 18.07 -3.12
CA SER A 101 -14.99 18.26 -3.79
C SER A 101 -15.16 18.09 -5.30
N ILE A 102 -14.69 19.05 -6.10
CA ILE A 102 -14.77 18.98 -7.56
C ILE A 102 -13.37 18.79 -8.14
N TYR A 103 -13.13 17.67 -8.80
CA TYR A 103 -11.89 17.37 -9.50
C TYR A 103 -11.89 18.02 -10.89
N CYS A 104 -10.86 18.83 -11.13
CA CYS A 104 -10.80 19.79 -12.22
C CYS A 104 -9.71 19.46 -13.24
N ASN A 105 -10.04 19.58 -14.52
CA ASN A 105 -9.04 19.63 -15.58
C ASN A 105 -8.57 21.07 -15.86
N ALA A 106 -8.15 21.36 -17.10
CA ALA A 106 -7.90 22.73 -17.52
C ALA A 106 -9.20 23.56 -17.52
N LEU A 107 -9.18 24.68 -16.79
CA LEU A 107 -10.26 25.63 -16.61
C LEU A 107 -9.81 27.07 -16.91
N GLN A 108 -10.77 27.97 -17.07
CA GLN A 108 -10.53 29.41 -17.02
C GLN A 108 -10.62 29.91 -15.56
N PRO A 109 -9.51 30.34 -14.91
CA PRO A 109 -9.46 30.51 -13.46
C PRO A 109 -10.28 31.70 -12.90
N ASP A 110 -10.63 32.68 -13.74
CA ASP A 110 -11.43 33.86 -13.36
C ASP A 110 -12.96 33.66 -13.54
N HIS A 111 -13.42 32.43 -13.78
CA HIS A 111 -14.85 32.16 -13.91
C HIS A 111 -15.60 32.41 -12.58
N LEU A 112 -16.65 33.25 -12.64
CA LEU A 112 -17.39 33.72 -11.46
C LEU A 112 -18.03 32.59 -10.62
N GLN A 113 -18.40 31.49 -11.24
CA GLN A 113 -18.97 30.32 -10.54
C GLN A 113 -18.03 29.76 -9.47
N PHE A 114 -16.71 29.83 -9.67
CA PHE A 114 -15.75 29.28 -8.71
C PHE A 114 -15.79 30.03 -7.38
N GLN A 115 -15.89 31.36 -7.42
CA GLN A 115 -16.07 32.16 -6.20
C GLN A 115 -17.40 31.85 -5.52
N THR A 116 -18.45 31.56 -6.29
CA THR A 116 -19.74 31.16 -5.72
C THR A 116 -19.61 29.84 -4.97
N TRP A 117 -19.04 28.81 -5.62
CA TRP A 117 -18.84 27.50 -5.01
C TRP A 117 -17.93 27.51 -3.79
N LEU A 118 -16.80 28.23 -3.83
CA LEU A 118 -15.89 28.36 -2.69
C LEU A 118 -16.59 29.03 -1.49
N ASN A 119 -17.43 30.05 -1.73
CA ASN A 119 -18.21 30.70 -0.67
C ASN A 119 -19.34 29.83 -0.11
N GLU A 120 -19.85 28.86 -0.89
CA GLU A 120 -20.86 27.89 -0.44
C GLU A 120 -20.24 26.72 0.35
N GLY A 121 -18.92 26.50 0.21
CA GLY A 121 -18.14 25.50 0.95
C GLY A 121 -17.66 24.31 0.12
N LEU A 122 -17.66 24.40 -1.21
CA LEU A 122 -17.05 23.39 -2.08
C LEU A 122 -15.52 23.60 -2.16
N SER A 123 -14.80 22.57 -2.58
CA SER A 123 -13.38 22.67 -2.94
C SER A 123 -13.12 22.30 -4.40
N LEU A 124 -12.06 22.86 -4.99
CA LEU A 124 -11.62 22.58 -6.36
C LEU A 124 -10.25 21.87 -6.31
N GLU A 125 -10.23 20.62 -6.74
CA GLU A 125 -9.13 19.67 -6.61
C GLU A 125 -8.54 19.27 -7.97
N VAL A 126 -7.35 18.69 -8.00
CA VAL A 126 -6.57 18.49 -9.25
C VAL A 126 -6.90 17.16 -9.92
N HIS A 127 -7.28 17.22 -11.20
CA HIS A 127 -7.52 16.03 -12.05
C HIS A 127 -6.66 16.02 -13.32
N THR A 128 -5.49 16.68 -13.27
CA THR A 128 -4.58 16.99 -14.40
C THR A 128 -5.15 17.95 -15.44
N LEU A 129 -4.31 18.64 -16.21
CA LEU A 129 -4.80 19.55 -17.27
C LEU A 129 -5.65 18.88 -18.37
N SER A 130 -5.33 17.64 -18.74
CA SER A 130 -5.83 17.04 -19.98
C SER A 130 -6.64 15.75 -19.82
N HIS A 131 -6.67 15.17 -18.62
CA HIS A 131 -7.23 13.83 -18.36
C HIS A 131 -6.60 12.73 -19.24
N PRO A 132 -5.28 12.51 -19.19
CA PRO A 132 -4.63 11.39 -19.87
C PRO A 132 -5.02 10.06 -19.19
N CYS A 133 -5.36 9.05 -19.98
CA CYS A 133 -5.83 7.75 -19.51
C CYS A 133 -5.07 6.64 -20.27
N PRO A 134 -4.07 5.97 -19.64
CA PRO A 134 -3.50 6.25 -18.32
C PRO A 134 -2.64 7.53 -18.33
N LEU A 135 -2.30 8.05 -17.15
CA LEU A 135 -1.40 9.21 -17.01
C LEU A 135 -0.02 8.93 -17.59
N LEU A 136 0.60 7.84 -17.16
CA LEU A 136 1.89 7.38 -17.65
C LEU A 136 1.65 6.61 -18.95
N ALA A 137 1.88 7.27 -20.09
CA ALA A 137 1.73 6.68 -21.41
C ALA A 137 2.67 7.31 -22.45
N LYS A 138 2.71 6.71 -23.65
CA LYS A 138 3.33 7.25 -24.88
C LYS A 138 4.85 7.51 -24.76
N GLY A 139 5.55 6.80 -23.88
CA GLY A 139 6.98 7.00 -23.62
C GLY A 139 7.32 8.43 -23.17
N ASN A 140 6.38 9.14 -22.52
CA ASN A 140 6.49 10.57 -22.23
C ASN A 140 6.25 10.89 -20.75
N PHE A 141 7.21 10.54 -19.90
CA PHE A 141 7.19 10.87 -18.47
C PHE A 141 7.08 12.39 -18.21
N GLN A 142 7.83 13.21 -18.95
CA GLN A 142 7.75 14.67 -18.77
C GLN A 142 6.36 15.23 -19.10
N GLY A 143 5.65 14.63 -20.06
CA GLY A 143 4.26 14.95 -20.36
C GLY A 143 3.33 14.70 -19.17
N ALA A 144 3.51 13.59 -18.46
CA ALA A 144 2.79 13.28 -17.22
C ALA A 144 3.10 14.30 -16.11
N VAL A 145 4.37 14.65 -15.90
CA VAL A 145 4.76 15.69 -14.95
C VAL A 145 4.10 17.03 -15.29
N ASN A 146 4.18 17.45 -16.56
CA ASN A 146 3.66 18.74 -17.01
C ASN A 146 2.14 18.86 -16.83
N THR A 147 1.37 17.81 -17.13
CA THR A 147 -0.09 17.84 -16.99
C THR A 147 -0.54 17.80 -15.53
N VAL A 148 0.23 17.17 -14.63
CA VAL A 148 -0.03 17.18 -13.18
C VAL A 148 0.33 18.55 -12.61
N MET A 149 1.59 18.98 -12.75
CA MET A 149 2.09 20.25 -12.19
C MET A 149 1.36 21.46 -12.73
N GLY A 150 1.06 21.47 -14.03
CA GLY A 150 0.27 22.54 -14.64
C GLY A 150 -1.15 22.61 -14.09
N GLY A 151 -1.75 21.47 -13.71
CA GLY A 151 -3.06 21.42 -13.06
C GLY A 151 -3.01 21.99 -11.64
N ILE A 152 -2.00 21.59 -10.86
CA ILE A 152 -1.73 22.11 -9.51
C ILE A 152 -1.60 23.64 -9.56
N ASP A 153 -0.72 24.13 -10.44
CA ASP A 153 -0.47 25.56 -10.59
C ASP A 153 -1.72 26.32 -11.03
N LEU A 154 -2.43 25.81 -12.04
CA LEU A 154 -3.65 26.44 -12.55
C LEU A 154 -4.69 26.63 -11.44
N LEU A 155 -4.97 25.59 -10.65
CA LEU A 155 -6.00 25.68 -9.61
C LEU A 155 -5.61 26.60 -8.47
N ASN A 156 -4.31 26.76 -8.19
CA ASN A 156 -3.80 27.73 -7.22
C ASN A 156 -3.83 29.18 -7.75
N THR A 157 -4.11 29.41 -9.04
CA THR A 157 -4.40 30.76 -9.57
C THR A 157 -5.85 31.21 -9.36
N ILE A 158 -6.77 30.31 -9.00
CA ILE A 158 -8.17 30.66 -8.69
C ILE A 158 -8.18 31.39 -7.34
N PRO A 159 -8.66 32.65 -7.25
CA PRO A 159 -8.63 33.40 -6.00
C PRO A 159 -9.33 32.66 -4.86
N GLY A 160 -8.64 32.51 -3.72
CA GLY A 160 -9.19 31.84 -2.53
C GLY A 160 -9.26 30.31 -2.62
N ASN A 161 -8.89 29.70 -3.74
CA ASN A 161 -8.78 28.25 -3.82
C ASN A 161 -7.44 27.78 -3.22
N ARG A 162 -7.47 26.61 -2.58
CA ARG A 162 -6.27 25.85 -2.18
C ARG A 162 -6.55 24.39 -2.51
N ALA A 163 -6.08 23.94 -3.66
CA ALA A 163 -6.19 22.54 -4.04
C ALA A 163 -5.25 21.72 -3.15
N VAL A 164 -5.79 20.67 -2.53
CA VAL A 164 -5.02 19.77 -1.65
C VAL A 164 -5.06 18.32 -2.10
N ALA A 165 -6.07 17.93 -2.88
CA ALA A 165 -6.26 16.57 -3.34
C ALA A 165 -6.03 16.40 -4.85
N TYR A 166 -5.39 15.29 -5.19
CA TYR A 166 -5.24 14.78 -6.55
C TYR A 166 -6.14 13.57 -6.76
N ARG A 167 -6.56 13.36 -8.00
CA ARG A 167 -7.15 12.09 -8.44
C ARG A 167 -6.59 11.72 -9.79
N MET A 168 -6.09 10.50 -9.87
CA MET A 168 -5.56 9.90 -11.08
C MET A 168 -6.71 9.68 -12.07
N PRO A 169 -6.63 10.24 -13.29
CA PRO A 169 -7.60 9.94 -14.34
C PRO A 169 -7.80 8.44 -14.55
N CYS A 170 -9.07 8.02 -14.66
CA CYS A 170 -9.47 6.63 -14.88
C CYS A 170 -9.03 5.62 -13.79
N CYS A 171 -8.80 6.05 -12.55
CA CYS A 171 -8.40 5.15 -11.46
C CYS A 171 -9.41 4.06 -11.09
N ASP A 172 -10.66 4.26 -11.49
CA ASP A 172 -11.81 3.37 -11.25
C ASP A 172 -12.15 2.47 -12.45
N SER A 173 -11.38 2.56 -13.54
CA SER A 173 -11.70 1.88 -14.81
C SER A 173 -10.53 1.17 -15.47
N ILE A 174 -9.29 1.55 -15.14
CA ILE A 174 -8.05 0.92 -15.61
C ILE A 174 -6.98 0.93 -14.52
N ASN A 175 -5.94 0.11 -14.69
CA ASN A 175 -4.73 0.17 -13.87
C ASN A 175 -3.92 1.45 -14.21
N SER A 176 -4.36 2.62 -13.74
CA SER A 176 -3.66 3.90 -13.91
C SER A 176 -2.85 4.36 -12.70
N PRO A 177 -3.28 4.13 -11.44
CA PRO A 177 -2.43 4.33 -10.27
C PRO A 177 -1.16 3.48 -10.37
N SER A 178 0.00 4.10 -10.21
CA SER A 178 1.31 3.45 -10.36
C SER A 178 2.26 3.91 -9.28
N PRO A 179 3.05 3.00 -8.66
CA PRO A 179 4.11 3.35 -7.73
C PRO A 179 5.04 4.46 -8.25
N ARG A 180 5.32 4.49 -9.57
CA ARG A 180 6.16 5.52 -10.24
C ARG A 180 5.58 6.92 -10.11
N PHE A 181 4.25 7.06 -10.10
CA PHE A 181 3.62 8.36 -9.87
C PHE A 181 3.85 8.84 -8.43
N TYR A 182 3.69 7.95 -7.44
CA TYR A 182 3.82 8.29 -6.02
C TYR A 182 5.27 8.47 -5.57
N SER A 183 6.22 7.86 -6.27
CA SER A 183 7.65 8.03 -6.00
C SER A 183 8.25 9.23 -6.69
N GLU A 184 7.85 9.51 -7.94
CA GLU A 184 8.56 10.49 -8.76
C GLU A 184 7.77 11.72 -9.15
N ILE A 185 6.42 11.71 -9.14
CA ILE A 185 5.60 12.87 -9.58
C ILE A 185 4.90 13.55 -8.40
N PHE A 186 4.14 12.80 -7.61
CA PHE A 186 3.38 13.35 -6.47
C PHE A 186 4.27 14.08 -5.43
N PRO A 187 5.48 13.57 -5.08
CA PRO A 187 6.36 14.23 -4.10
C PRO A 187 7.01 15.52 -4.61
N GLN A 188 6.88 15.85 -5.90
CA GLN A 188 7.47 17.07 -6.41
C GLN A 188 6.71 18.31 -5.93
N THR A 189 7.43 19.43 -5.96
CA THR A 189 6.88 20.78 -5.80
C THR A 189 6.99 21.49 -7.14
N SER A 190 5.92 22.15 -7.57
CA SER A 190 5.87 22.88 -8.83
C SER A 190 6.87 24.05 -8.84
N ALA A 191 7.17 24.58 -10.03
CA ALA A 191 8.02 25.76 -10.17
C ALA A 191 7.45 27.01 -9.46
N GLN A 192 6.15 27.04 -9.16
CA GLN A 192 5.49 28.11 -8.42
C GLN A 192 5.45 27.85 -6.90
N GLY A 193 6.04 26.75 -6.43
CA GLY A 193 6.07 26.38 -5.02
C GLY A 193 4.82 25.64 -4.53
N ASN A 194 3.95 25.17 -5.43
CA ASN A 194 2.73 24.45 -5.08
C ASN A 194 2.96 22.94 -5.06
N PHE A 195 2.27 22.22 -4.18
CA PHE A 195 2.33 20.76 -4.09
C PHE A 195 1.01 20.21 -3.55
N MET A 196 0.84 18.88 -3.64
CA MET A 196 -0.38 18.19 -3.18
C MET A 196 -0.17 17.51 -1.83
N GLU A 197 -1.24 17.35 -1.07
CA GLU A 197 -1.23 16.74 0.27
C GLU A 197 -1.95 15.39 0.26
N ILE A 198 -3.04 15.28 -0.50
CA ILE A 198 -3.92 14.12 -0.58
C ILE A 198 -3.90 13.53 -2.00
N ASP A 199 -3.90 12.20 -2.09
CA ASP A 199 -4.39 11.45 -3.24
C ASP A 199 -5.69 10.70 -2.87
N SER A 200 -6.53 10.46 -3.87
CA SER A 200 -7.72 9.61 -3.73
C SER A 200 -7.94 8.85 -5.03
N SER A 201 -7.04 7.89 -5.27
CA SER A 201 -6.95 7.13 -6.51
C SER A 201 -6.88 5.62 -6.31
N VAL A 202 -6.72 5.13 -5.08
CA VAL A 202 -6.71 3.70 -4.79
C VAL A 202 -8.13 3.23 -4.45
N MET A 203 -8.61 2.23 -5.17
CA MET A 203 -9.96 1.70 -4.97
C MET A 203 -9.99 0.73 -3.78
N CYS A 204 -10.91 0.91 -2.84
CA CYS A 204 -11.10 0.02 -1.69
C CYS A 204 -12.37 -0.81 -1.87
N LEU A 205 -12.19 -2.13 -1.76
CA LEU A 205 -13.24 -3.14 -1.86
C LEU A 205 -13.53 -3.72 -0.48
N PHE A 206 -14.82 -3.80 -0.11
CA PHE A 206 -15.23 -4.62 1.03
C PHE A 206 -15.46 -6.07 0.59
N THR A 207 -14.98 -7.02 1.37
CA THR A 207 -15.10 -8.46 1.09
C THR A 207 -15.54 -9.24 2.31
N SER A 208 -16.07 -10.44 2.10
CA SER A 208 -16.41 -11.35 3.19
C SER A 208 -15.20 -11.99 3.90
N ASP A 209 -13.98 -11.65 3.50
CA ASP A 209 -12.77 -12.01 4.26
C ASP A 209 -12.75 -11.32 5.61
N ASP A 210 -13.31 -10.11 5.69
CA ASP A 210 -13.45 -9.41 6.95
C ASP A 210 -14.46 -10.10 7.87
N LYS A 211 -13.95 -10.71 8.94
CA LYS A 211 -14.75 -11.43 9.92
C LYS A 211 -15.51 -10.51 10.89
N GLU A 212 -15.12 -9.24 10.99
CA GLU A 212 -15.80 -8.22 11.81
C GLU A 212 -17.09 -7.72 11.15
N LEU A 213 -17.23 -7.86 9.83
CA LEU A 213 -18.39 -7.35 9.10
C LEU A 213 -19.59 -8.32 9.10
N PRO A 214 -20.83 -7.81 9.28
CA PRO A 214 -22.05 -8.59 9.05
C PRO A 214 -22.12 -9.12 7.61
N ARG A 215 -22.42 -10.41 7.45
CA ARG A 215 -22.36 -11.10 6.15
C ARG A 215 -23.35 -10.51 5.14
N GLU A 216 -24.50 -10.06 5.60
CA GLU A 216 -25.55 -9.43 4.80
C GLU A 216 -25.12 -8.10 4.17
N LEU A 217 -24.10 -7.43 4.71
CA LEU A 217 -23.56 -6.19 4.15
C LEU A 217 -22.53 -6.47 3.05
N VAL A 218 -21.76 -7.55 3.16
CA VAL A 218 -20.68 -7.90 2.22
C VAL A 218 -21.08 -8.96 1.19
N LEU A 219 -22.19 -9.67 1.39
CA LEU A 219 -22.76 -10.62 0.44
C LEU A 219 -24.11 -10.12 -0.11
N ASP A 220 -24.40 -10.39 -1.37
CA ASP A 220 -25.68 -10.14 -2.02
C ASP A 220 -26.75 -11.21 -1.68
N ALA A 221 -27.94 -11.08 -2.25
CA ALA A 221 -29.06 -11.99 -1.98
C ALA A 221 -28.79 -13.43 -2.44
N GLU A 222 -27.89 -13.61 -3.39
CA GLU A 222 -27.43 -14.89 -3.93
C GLU A 222 -26.25 -15.48 -3.15
N GLY A 223 -25.75 -14.77 -2.13
CA GLY A 223 -24.61 -15.17 -1.32
C GLY A 223 -23.25 -14.95 -1.98
N LYS A 224 -23.17 -14.10 -3.02
CA LYS A 224 -21.92 -13.71 -3.68
C LYS A 224 -21.38 -12.42 -3.08
N GLU A 225 -20.09 -12.17 -3.25
CA GLU A 225 -19.46 -10.91 -2.86
C GLU A 225 -20.18 -9.70 -3.46
N ARG A 226 -20.61 -8.78 -2.59
CA ARG A 226 -21.40 -7.60 -2.99
C ARG A 226 -20.58 -6.60 -3.77
N PHE A 227 -19.30 -6.41 -3.43
CA PHE A 227 -18.48 -5.33 -3.98
C PHE A 227 -17.46 -5.78 -5.02
N THR A 228 -16.89 -6.99 -4.91
CA THR A 228 -15.89 -7.47 -5.88
C THR A 228 -16.46 -7.69 -7.29
N LYS A 229 -17.79 -7.81 -7.42
CA LYS A 229 -18.48 -7.85 -8.72
C LYS A 229 -18.34 -6.56 -9.54
N TYR A 230 -17.98 -5.44 -8.90
CA TYR A 230 -17.77 -4.15 -9.58
C TYR A 230 -16.36 -3.99 -10.16
N VAL A 231 -15.44 -4.92 -9.86
CA VAL A 231 -14.10 -4.92 -10.44
C VAL A 231 -14.20 -4.90 -11.98
N PRO A 232 -13.62 -3.88 -12.66
CA PRO A 232 -13.87 -3.64 -14.09
C PRO A 232 -13.47 -4.79 -15.02
N PHE A 233 -12.38 -5.48 -14.70
CA PHE A 233 -11.84 -6.62 -15.45
C PHE A 233 -10.94 -7.49 -14.54
N PRO A 234 -10.70 -8.78 -14.88
CA PRO A 234 -10.05 -9.73 -13.96
C PRO A 234 -8.64 -9.35 -13.45
N SER A 235 -7.92 -8.50 -14.17
CA SER A 235 -6.55 -8.06 -13.86
C SER A 235 -6.47 -6.63 -13.33
N PHE A 236 -7.60 -6.05 -12.92
CA PHE A 236 -7.64 -4.76 -12.26
C PHE A 236 -7.12 -4.92 -10.83
N ASN A 237 -5.95 -4.33 -10.56
CA ASN A 237 -5.17 -4.62 -9.36
C ASN A 237 -4.60 -3.37 -8.69
N THR A 238 -5.20 -2.21 -8.97
CA THR A 238 -4.94 -0.96 -8.25
C THR A 238 -5.94 -0.78 -7.11
N THR A 239 -6.06 -1.82 -6.27
CA THR A 239 -7.07 -1.92 -5.21
C THR A 239 -6.47 -2.31 -3.87
N ILE A 240 -7.15 -1.92 -2.79
CA ILE A 240 -6.97 -2.47 -1.43
C ILE A 240 -8.28 -3.10 -0.95
N LYS A 241 -8.22 -3.90 0.11
CA LYS A 241 -9.39 -4.62 0.64
C LYS A 241 -9.61 -4.34 2.12
N ASN A 242 -10.86 -4.08 2.50
CA ASN A 242 -11.32 -3.96 3.89
C ASN A 242 -10.61 -2.90 4.76
N TYR A 243 -9.95 -1.92 4.14
CA TYR A 243 -9.20 -0.87 4.81
C TYR A 243 -9.72 0.51 4.37
N PRO A 244 -10.86 0.98 4.91
CA PRO A 244 -11.47 2.26 4.53
C PRO A 244 -10.92 3.43 5.38
N TYR A 245 -9.61 3.52 5.55
CA TYR A 245 -8.97 4.56 6.37
C TYR A 245 -7.96 5.33 5.56
N PRO A 246 -7.68 6.61 5.89
CA PRO A 246 -6.54 7.30 5.32
C PRO A 246 -5.23 6.60 5.71
N TYR A 247 -4.25 6.61 4.81
CA TYR A 247 -2.90 6.07 5.06
C TYR A 247 -1.85 6.89 4.32
N ILE A 248 -0.57 6.62 4.58
CA ILE A 248 0.53 7.43 4.06
C ILE A 248 1.28 6.69 2.96
N ILE A 249 1.51 7.36 1.83
CA ILE A 249 2.39 6.88 0.76
C ILE A 249 3.63 7.76 0.72
N ASN A 250 4.81 7.14 0.66
CA ASN A 250 6.11 7.82 0.50
C ASN A 250 6.35 8.97 1.51
N ASN A 251 5.83 8.86 2.73
CA ASN A 251 5.92 9.85 3.83
C ASN A 251 5.35 11.26 3.54
N VAL A 252 4.84 11.54 2.33
CA VAL A 252 4.42 12.89 1.91
C VAL A 252 3.00 12.95 1.35
N CYS A 253 2.36 11.81 1.10
CA CYS A 253 1.03 11.70 0.52
C CYS A 253 0.07 11.06 1.51
N TRP A 254 -1.06 11.71 1.79
CA TRP A 254 -2.22 11.04 2.37
C TRP A 254 -3.03 10.38 1.26
N GLU A 255 -3.21 9.06 1.29
CA GLU A 255 -4.20 8.39 0.44
C GLU A 255 -5.53 8.30 1.18
N PHE A 256 -6.58 8.83 0.57
CA PHE A 256 -7.97 8.60 0.95
C PHE A 256 -8.58 7.61 -0.04
N PRO A 257 -8.66 6.31 0.31
CA PRO A 257 -9.10 5.31 -0.63
C PRO A 257 -10.54 5.60 -1.10
N ALA A 258 -10.76 5.51 -2.40
CA ALA A 258 -12.07 5.64 -3.01
C ALA A 258 -12.84 4.33 -2.85
N LEU A 259 -14.08 4.38 -2.35
CA LEU A 259 -14.86 3.15 -2.19
C LEU A 259 -15.45 2.72 -3.52
N ALA A 260 -15.22 1.46 -3.87
CA ALA A 260 -15.91 0.81 -4.97
C ALA A 260 -17.33 0.40 -4.56
N PRO A 261 -18.35 0.61 -5.41
CA PRO A 261 -18.23 1.11 -6.76
C PRO A 261 -18.19 2.65 -6.89
N SER A 262 -17.45 3.18 -7.86
CA SER A 262 -17.75 4.48 -8.48
C SER A 262 -19.05 4.42 -9.30
N ASP A 263 -19.58 5.57 -9.74
CA ASP A 263 -20.70 5.55 -10.69
C ASP A 263 -20.34 4.99 -12.08
N TRP A 264 -19.05 5.02 -12.46
CA TRP A 264 -18.54 4.39 -13.67
C TRP A 264 -18.54 2.86 -13.57
N GLU A 265 -18.00 2.31 -12.48
CA GLU A 265 -17.99 0.86 -12.23
C GLU A 265 -19.42 0.32 -12.15
N ALA A 266 -20.27 1.07 -11.45
CA ALA A 266 -21.68 0.79 -11.31
C ALA A 266 -22.41 0.72 -12.65
N GLN A 267 -22.27 1.74 -13.51
CA GLN A 267 -22.97 1.76 -14.78
C GLN A 267 -22.43 0.70 -15.74
N ASN A 268 -21.14 0.35 -15.63
CA ASN A 268 -20.53 -0.67 -16.46
C ASN A 268 -21.13 -2.05 -16.16
N LEU A 269 -21.41 -2.33 -14.88
CA LEU A 269 -22.03 -3.59 -14.45
C LEU A 269 -23.56 -3.59 -14.63
N HIS A 270 -24.24 -2.55 -14.17
CA HIS A 270 -25.70 -2.54 -13.97
C HIS A 270 -26.47 -1.62 -14.94
N GLY A 271 -25.77 -0.89 -15.81
CA GLY A 271 -26.34 0.19 -16.60
C GLY A 271 -26.61 1.46 -15.78
N VAL A 272 -27.03 2.51 -16.48
CA VAL A 272 -27.25 3.83 -15.88
C VAL A 272 -28.42 3.83 -14.88
N ASN A 273 -28.26 4.60 -13.81
CA ASN A 273 -29.29 4.94 -12.84
C ASN A 273 -29.95 3.73 -12.15
N ASN A 274 -29.20 2.64 -11.95
CA ASN A 274 -29.71 1.41 -11.37
C ASN A 274 -29.92 1.52 -9.85
N GLU A 275 -31.08 1.09 -9.35
CA GLU A 275 -31.42 1.13 -7.92
C GLU A 275 -30.61 0.15 -7.06
N ILE A 276 -30.16 -0.97 -7.64
CA ILE A 276 -29.31 -1.94 -6.94
C ILE A 276 -27.99 -1.29 -6.53
N THR A 277 -27.40 -0.50 -7.42
CA THR A 277 -26.17 0.24 -7.09
C THR A 277 -26.40 1.24 -5.96
N VAL A 278 -27.53 1.97 -5.98
CA VAL A 278 -27.86 2.90 -4.88
C VAL A 278 -27.95 2.17 -3.55
N GLU A 279 -28.50 0.96 -3.55
CA GLU A 279 -28.54 0.14 -2.35
C GLU A 279 -27.16 -0.36 -1.92
N ASP A 280 -26.32 -0.78 -2.86
CA ASP A 280 -24.94 -1.20 -2.57
C ASP A 280 -24.10 -0.05 -2.01
N TRP A 281 -24.29 1.21 -2.47
CA TRP A 281 -23.66 2.38 -1.86
C TRP A 281 -24.08 2.60 -0.40
N LYS A 282 -25.37 2.44 -0.09
CA LYS A 282 -25.84 2.52 1.30
C LYS A 282 -25.19 1.44 2.16
N ARG A 283 -25.08 0.21 1.66
CA ARG A 283 -24.40 -0.89 2.38
C ARG A 283 -22.91 -0.62 2.59
N ALA A 284 -22.23 -0.06 1.59
CA ALA A 284 -20.84 0.37 1.73
C ALA A 284 -20.69 1.48 2.78
N LEU A 285 -21.63 2.44 2.84
CA LEU A 285 -21.65 3.43 3.93
C LEU A 285 -21.87 2.77 5.29
N ASP A 286 -22.78 1.80 5.39
CA ASP A 286 -23.02 1.10 6.66
C ASP A 286 -21.74 0.43 7.17
N ILE A 287 -20.99 -0.20 6.26
CA ILE A 287 -19.68 -0.78 6.56
C ILE A 287 -18.66 0.29 6.96
N ALA A 288 -18.58 1.41 6.24
CA ALA A 288 -17.67 2.51 6.59
C ALA A 288 -17.96 3.05 8.00
N VAL A 289 -19.24 3.15 8.41
CA VAL A 289 -19.61 3.54 9.77
C VAL A 289 -19.22 2.47 10.80
N ILE A 290 -19.47 1.18 10.54
CA ILE A 290 -19.04 0.08 11.43
C ILE A 290 -17.53 0.12 11.65
N LYS A 291 -16.77 0.38 10.58
CA LYS A 291 -15.30 0.45 10.60
C LYS A 291 -14.80 1.77 11.17
N GLN A 292 -15.67 2.76 11.39
CA GLN A 292 -15.30 4.13 11.72
C GLN A 292 -14.34 4.78 10.70
N GLY A 293 -14.54 4.47 9.42
CA GLY A 293 -13.66 4.87 8.31
C GLY A 293 -14.18 6.05 7.50
N VAL A 294 -13.67 6.18 6.28
CA VAL A 294 -14.09 7.16 5.28
C VAL A 294 -14.93 6.50 4.18
N PHE A 295 -15.93 7.22 3.70
CA PHE A 295 -16.68 6.92 2.48
C PHE A 295 -16.37 7.99 1.45
N THR A 296 -15.37 7.73 0.61
CA THR A 296 -15.00 8.62 -0.49
C THR A 296 -15.67 8.14 -1.76
N TRP A 297 -16.58 8.95 -2.30
CA TRP A 297 -17.41 8.57 -3.44
C TRP A 297 -16.98 9.29 -4.72
N ILE A 298 -16.67 8.53 -5.75
CA ILE A 298 -16.42 9.00 -7.11
C ILE A 298 -17.73 8.98 -7.90
N PHE A 299 -18.14 10.13 -8.43
CA PHE A 299 -19.26 10.22 -9.36
C PHE A 299 -19.06 11.29 -10.44
N HIS A 300 -19.89 11.27 -11.48
CA HIS A 300 -19.74 12.14 -12.63
C HIS A 300 -21.07 12.74 -13.11
N PRO A 301 -21.06 13.91 -13.78
CA PRO A 301 -22.27 14.49 -14.35
C PRO A 301 -22.62 13.88 -15.73
N HIS A 302 -22.24 12.63 -16.00
CA HIS A 302 -22.43 11.99 -17.33
C HIS A 302 -23.80 11.32 -17.52
N GLY A 303 -24.67 11.38 -16.51
CA GLY A 303 -26.00 10.75 -16.54
C GLY A 303 -25.99 9.25 -16.21
N TRP A 304 -24.86 8.77 -15.68
CA TRP A 304 -24.70 7.41 -15.12
C TRP A 304 -25.42 7.26 -13.79
N ILE A 305 -25.42 8.33 -12.99
CA ILE A 305 -26.23 8.51 -11.80
C ILE A 305 -26.99 9.83 -11.89
N ARG A 306 -28.22 9.85 -11.37
CA ARG A 306 -29.03 11.07 -11.28
C ARG A 306 -28.83 11.77 -9.94
N ASN A 307 -29.06 13.08 -9.92
CA ASN A 307 -28.98 13.88 -8.69
C ASN A 307 -30.01 13.46 -7.61
N ASP A 308 -31.18 12.92 -7.97
CA ASP A 308 -32.16 12.38 -7.02
C ASP A 308 -31.67 11.08 -6.36
N GLN A 309 -30.82 10.29 -7.02
CA GLN A 309 -30.19 9.10 -6.43
C GLN A 309 -29.07 9.48 -5.46
N VAL A 310 -28.27 10.50 -5.78
CA VAL A 310 -27.30 11.07 -4.84
C VAL A 310 -28.02 11.62 -3.60
N ASN A 311 -29.11 12.37 -3.79
CA ASN A 311 -29.92 12.86 -2.69
C ASN A 311 -30.55 11.74 -1.86
N ALA A 312 -31.00 10.64 -2.49
CA ALA A 312 -31.50 9.47 -1.77
C ALA A 312 -30.43 8.81 -0.90
N PHE A 313 -29.17 8.78 -1.35
CA PHE A 313 -28.03 8.34 -0.53
C PHE A 313 -27.77 9.30 0.64
N ILE A 314 -27.73 10.61 0.39
CA ILE A 314 -27.55 11.64 1.44
C ILE A 314 -28.65 11.52 2.50
N ASP A 315 -29.90 11.38 2.07
CA ASP A 315 -31.05 11.24 2.95
C ASP A 315 -30.98 9.97 3.80
N TYR A 316 -30.55 8.87 3.20
CA TYR A 316 -30.28 7.64 3.94
C TYR A 316 -29.18 7.83 4.98
N ALA A 317 -28.05 8.42 4.58
CA ALA A 317 -26.90 8.64 5.43
C ALA A 317 -27.27 9.49 6.67
N THR A 318 -27.89 10.65 6.44
CA THR A 318 -28.32 11.55 7.51
C THR A 318 -29.47 10.96 8.34
N GLY A 319 -30.45 10.31 7.70
CA GLY A 319 -31.59 9.72 8.39
C GLY A 319 -31.22 8.53 9.28
N THR A 320 -30.22 7.76 8.89
CA THR A 320 -29.77 6.54 9.59
C THR A 320 -28.74 6.86 10.67
N TYR A 321 -27.75 7.70 10.36
CA TYR A 321 -26.60 7.93 11.22
C TYR A 321 -26.59 9.28 11.93
N GLY A 322 -27.31 10.29 11.40
CA GLY A 322 -27.41 11.61 12.01
C GLY A 322 -26.03 12.22 12.29
N GLY A 323 -25.80 12.64 13.53
CA GLY A 323 -24.53 13.25 13.96
C GLY A 323 -23.33 12.30 14.03
N ARG A 324 -23.52 10.99 13.79
CA ARG A 324 -22.41 10.01 13.75
C ARG A 324 -21.61 10.09 12.46
N ILE A 325 -22.08 10.82 11.46
CA ILE A 325 -21.36 11.05 10.20
C ILE A 325 -21.06 12.53 10.00
N LYS A 326 -20.05 12.82 9.18
CA LYS A 326 -19.76 14.19 8.74
C LYS A 326 -19.49 14.23 7.24
N PHE A 327 -20.13 15.16 6.53
CA PHE A 327 -19.77 15.47 5.15
C PHE A 327 -18.63 16.49 5.13
N LEU A 328 -17.54 16.16 4.44
CA LEU A 328 -16.36 17.00 4.29
C LEU A 328 -15.95 17.14 2.82
N THR A 329 -15.32 18.27 2.50
CA THR A 329 -14.44 18.37 1.31
C THR A 329 -13.06 17.78 1.62
N PHE A 330 -12.24 17.51 0.60
CA PHE A 330 -10.85 17.09 0.83
C PHE A 330 -10.02 18.19 1.51
N LYS A 331 -10.28 19.45 1.18
CA LYS A 331 -9.68 20.59 1.88
C LYS A 331 -9.93 20.53 3.39
N GLU A 332 -11.18 20.28 3.79
CA GLU A 332 -11.55 20.16 5.20
C GLU A 332 -10.98 18.91 5.86
N ALA A 333 -10.89 17.80 5.14
CA ALA A 333 -10.25 16.59 5.62
C ALA A 333 -8.75 16.81 5.89
N SER A 334 -8.04 17.47 4.96
CA SER A 334 -6.63 17.85 5.16
C SER A 334 -6.45 18.78 6.36
N ASP A 335 -7.28 19.83 6.46
CA ASP A 335 -7.21 20.77 7.59
C ASP A 335 -7.38 20.05 8.94
N ARG A 336 -8.26 19.05 9.01
CA ARG A 336 -8.50 18.26 10.23
C ARG A 336 -7.38 17.28 10.56
N LEU A 337 -6.81 16.60 9.57
CA LEU A 337 -5.60 15.79 9.77
C LEU A 337 -4.49 16.66 10.34
N LYS A 338 -4.26 17.83 9.76
CA LYS A 338 -3.29 18.79 10.27
C LYS A 338 -3.59 19.20 11.71
N ASP A 339 -4.77 19.76 11.96
CA ASP A 339 -5.07 20.44 13.22
C ASP A 339 -5.30 19.46 14.38
N ASN A 340 -5.95 18.32 14.12
CA ASN A 340 -6.37 17.40 15.18
C ASN A 340 -5.43 16.20 15.33
N LEU A 341 -4.87 15.66 14.25
CA LEU A 341 -4.00 14.47 14.28
C LEU A 341 -2.51 14.87 14.38
N LEU A 342 -2.07 15.86 13.62
CA LEU A 342 -0.66 16.22 13.45
C LEU A 342 -0.20 17.45 14.28
N ASP A 343 -1.02 17.91 15.21
CA ASP A 343 -0.76 19.04 16.12
C ASP A 343 -0.44 20.35 15.37
N GLY A 344 -1.20 20.63 14.32
CA GLY A 344 -1.01 21.81 13.46
C GLY A 344 0.13 21.67 12.45
N GLN A 345 0.77 20.50 12.35
CA GLN A 345 1.82 20.19 11.38
C GLN A 345 1.28 19.46 10.14
N SER A 346 2.10 19.31 9.10
CA SER A 346 1.77 18.59 7.86
C SER A 346 2.83 17.54 7.56
N LEU A 347 2.48 16.50 6.81
CA LEU A 347 3.46 15.53 6.29
C LEU A 347 4.54 16.18 5.43
N ARG A 348 4.22 17.35 4.84
CA ARG A 348 5.11 18.11 3.97
C ARG A 348 5.53 19.42 4.63
N ASN A 349 6.82 19.73 4.57
CA ASN A 349 7.36 21.00 5.03
C ASN A 349 7.04 22.13 4.04
N ALA A 350 7.46 23.37 4.34
CA ALA A 350 7.17 24.53 3.48
C ALA A 350 7.71 24.43 2.05
N GLY A 351 8.74 23.58 1.82
CA GLY A 351 9.28 23.30 0.48
C GLY A 351 8.60 22.12 -0.22
N GLY A 352 7.63 21.47 0.43
CA GLY A 352 6.95 20.28 -0.08
C GLY A 352 7.69 18.97 0.13
N ASN A 353 8.78 18.93 0.92
CA ASN A 353 9.48 17.68 1.23
C ASN A 353 8.98 17.06 2.55
N ASP A 354 9.38 15.83 2.86
CA ASP A 354 9.08 15.17 4.15
C ASP A 354 9.34 16.09 5.35
N ALA A 355 8.33 16.24 6.21
CA ALA A 355 8.37 17.05 7.41
C ALA A 355 8.83 16.28 8.66
N GLY A 356 9.19 15.00 8.54
CA GLY A 356 9.63 14.18 9.67
C GLY A 356 8.49 13.68 10.55
N ILE A 357 7.33 13.43 9.96
CA ILE A 357 6.16 12.83 10.64
C ILE A 357 6.09 11.35 10.25
N ARG A 358 5.85 10.47 11.23
CA ARG A 358 5.59 9.04 10.99
C ARG A 358 4.33 8.61 11.69
N LEU A 359 3.59 7.71 11.06
CA LEU A 359 2.48 6.98 11.68
C LEU A 359 2.89 5.53 11.86
N LEU A 360 2.65 5.00 13.06
CA LEU A 360 2.93 3.62 13.43
C LEU A 360 2.08 3.25 14.64
N ASP A 361 1.82 1.96 14.85
CA ASP A 361 1.26 1.48 16.11
C ASP A 361 2.39 1.39 17.14
N ALA A 362 2.53 2.42 17.99
CA ALA A 362 3.68 2.53 18.90
C ALA A 362 3.46 1.74 20.21
N ASN A 363 2.23 1.32 20.50
CA ASN A 363 1.87 0.62 21.74
C ASN A 363 1.29 -0.80 21.50
N GLY A 364 1.09 -1.21 20.26
CA GLY A 364 0.55 -2.51 19.86
C GLY A 364 -0.97 -2.64 20.04
N ASP A 365 -1.73 -1.54 20.02
CA ASP A 365 -3.18 -1.56 20.25
C ASP A 365 -4.04 -1.65 18.98
N GLY A 366 -3.39 -1.70 17.81
CA GLY A 366 -4.03 -1.80 16.50
C GLY A 366 -4.50 -0.46 15.92
N TYR A 367 -4.14 0.67 16.53
CA TYR A 367 -4.39 2.02 16.02
C TYR A 367 -3.09 2.74 15.67
N LEU A 368 -3.16 3.65 14.70
CA LEU A 368 -2.01 4.48 14.32
C LEU A 368 -1.81 5.64 15.30
N ASP A 369 -0.61 5.68 15.87
CA ASP A 369 -0.06 6.78 16.65
C ASP A 369 0.78 7.71 15.77
N VAL A 370 1.08 8.91 16.27
CA VAL A 370 1.86 9.91 15.52
C VAL A 370 3.20 10.16 16.20
N LEU A 371 4.28 10.01 15.45
CA LEU A 371 5.61 10.50 15.82
C LEU A 371 5.90 11.83 15.11
N LEU A 372 6.00 12.90 15.90
CA LEU A 372 6.50 14.21 15.48
C LEU A 372 8.00 14.22 15.75
N GLY A 373 8.83 14.11 14.71
CA GLY A 373 10.27 13.92 14.84
C GLY A 373 11.09 14.96 14.07
N ASN A 374 10.77 16.24 14.23
CA ASN A 374 11.44 17.32 13.52
C ASN A 374 11.89 18.44 14.48
N GLU A 375 12.38 19.55 13.94
CA GLU A 375 12.90 20.64 14.76
C GLU A 375 11.83 21.49 15.46
N ASN A 376 10.60 21.50 14.94
CA ASN A 376 9.47 22.23 15.52
C ASN A 376 8.98 21.52 16.76
N GLU A 377 8.85 20.20 16.70
CA GLU A 377 8.35 19.40 17.80
C GLU A 377 8.93 17.98 17.77
N ARG A 378 9.23 17.49 18.96
CA ARG A 378 9.72 16.14 19.19
C ARG A 378 8.87 15.47 20.27
N ALA A 379 7.82 14.81 19.81
CA ALA A 379 6.78 14.25 20.65
C ALA A 379 6.15 13.02 19.96
N MET A 380 5.50 12.19 20.75
CA MET A 380 4.70 11.09 20.26
C MET A 380 3.28 11.26 20.78
N ARG A 381 2.30 11.19 19.89
CA ARG A 381 0.88 11.26 20.22
C ARG A 381 0.30 9.87 20.13
N ILE A 382 -0.01 9.30 21.28
CA ILE A 382 -0.57 7.94 21.41
C ILE A 382 -2.08 8.04 21.47
N TRP A 383 -2.79 7.38 20.55
CA TRP A 383 -4.24 7.34 20.58
C TRP A 383 -4.73 6.52 21.77
N GLN A 384 -5.81 6.95 22.40
CA GLN A 384 -6.45 6.22 23.51
C GLN A 384 -7.89 5.88 23.10
N PRO A 385 -8.14 4.73 22.45
CA PRO A 385 -9.44 4.39 21.85
C PRO A 385 -10.61 4.49 22.84
N SER A 386 -10.40 4.07 24.09
CA SER A 386 -11.43 4.09 25.14
C SER A 386 -11.85 5.50 25.56
N LYS A 387 -11.02 6.51 25.31
CA LYS A 387 -11.24 7.91 25.68
C LYS A 387 -11.46 8.81 24.47
N GLN A 388 -11.13 8.33 23.27
CA GLN A 388 -11.11 9.11 22.03
C GLN A 388 -10.27 10.39 22.13
N GLU A 389 -9.10 10.28 22.74
CA GLU A 389 -8.15 11.39 22.90
C GLU A 389 -6.72 10.92 22.65
N TYR A 390 -5.84 11.88 22.34
CA TYR A 390 -4.40 11.62 22.29
C TYR A 390 -3.75 11.87 23.64
N GLN A 391 -2.93 10.92 24.07
CA GLN A 391 -1.91 11.15 25.07
C GLN A 391 -0.61 11.55 24.38
N THR A 392 -0.21 12.82 24.53
CA THR A 392 1.08 13.29 24.02
C THR A 392 2.18 13.06 25.06
N VAL A 393 3.27 12.44 24.63
CA VAL A 393 4.48 12.21 25.44
C VAL A 393 5.70 12.82 24.74
N GLU A 394 6.64 13.33 25.53
CA GLU A 394 7.89 13.86 24.98
C GLU A 394 8.73 12.74 24.34
N SER A 395 9.42 13.07 23.26
CA SER A 395 10.28 12.14 22.53
C SER A 395 11.57 12.85 22.09
N PRO A 396 12.76 12.30 22.33
CA PRO A 396 14.02 12.80 21.75
C PRO A 396 14.23 12.36 20.29
N LEU A 397 13.32 11.55 19.71
CA LEU A 397 13.49 10.95 18.39
C LEU A 397 13.49 12.03 17.30
N ASN A 398 14.48 11.95 16.41
CA ASN A 398 14.52 12.72 15.18
C ASN A 398 14.22 11.77 14.02
N VAL A 399 13.31 12.18 13.14
CA VAL A 399 13.04 11.53 11.87
C VAL A 399 13.80 12.27 10.77
N VAL A 400 13.78 13.60 10.81
CA VAL A 400 14.58 14.47 9.95
C VAL A 400 15.49 15.40 10.77
N THR A 401 16.61 15.78 10.18
CA THR A 401 17.52 16.80 10.74
C THR A 401 16.95 18.21 10.55
N LYS A 402 17.60 19.21 11.16
CA LYS A 402 17.28 20.63 10.91
C LYS A 402 17.46 21.06 9.46
N SER A 403 18.36 20.39 8.73
CA SER A 403 18.56 20.60 7.28
C SER A 403 17.48 19.91 6.44
N GLY A 404 16.56 19.15 7.05
CA GLY A 404 15.53 18.37 6.36
C GLY A 404 16.02 17.03 5.80
N GLU A 405 17.20 16.56 6.21
CA GLU A 405 17.76 15.28 5.78
C GLU A 405 17.19 14.15 6.64
N THR A 406 16.95 12.97 6.06
CA THR A 406 16.51 11.81 6.84
C THR A 406 17.59 11.35 7.82
N THR A 407 17.16 10.95 9.01
CA THR A 407 18.02 10.26 10.00
C THR A 407 18.08 8.75 9.75
N GLY A 408 17.21 8.23 8.88
CA GLY A 408 17.05 6.81 8.66
C GLY A 408 16.52 6.08 9.88
N LEU A 409 15.70 6.73 10.71
CA LEU A 409 15.09 6.15 11.91
C LEU A 409 14.41 4.81 11.59
N LYS A 410 14.87 3.76 12.26
CA LYS A 410 14.32 2.40 12.22
C LYS A 410 13.50 2.14 13.45
N HIS A 411 12.43 1.36 13.30
CA HIS A 411 11.58 0.95 14.39
C HIS A 411 11.07 -0.48 14.19
N GLY A 412 10.87 -1.19 15.30
CA GLY A 412 10.40 -2.57 15.32
C GLY A 412 10.38 -3.16 16.74
N VAL A 413 9.95 -4.40 16.86
CA VAL A 413 9.91 -5.17 18.11
C VAL A 413 11.06 -6.19 18.08
N PHE A 414 12.16 -5.90 18.77
CA PHE A 414 13.39 -6.71 18.68
C PHE A 414 13.51 -7.82 19.74
N TRP A 415 12.47 -8.07 20.54
CA TRP A 415 12.42 -9.23 21.44
C TRP A 415 10.97 -9.56 21.81
N ALA A 416 10.73 -10.81 22.18
CA ALA A 416 9.39 -11.31 22.53
C ALA A 416 8.70 -10.44 23.59
N ASN A 417 7.47 -10.02 23.29
CA ASN A 417 6.65 -9.12 24.13
C ASN A 417 7.37 -7.81 24.51
N GLY A 418 8.33 -7.38 23.68
CA GLY A 418 9.03 -6.12 23.85
C GLY A 418 8.20 -4.92 23.41
N PRO A 419 8.50 -3.72 23.95
CA PRO A 419 7.97 -2.49 23.37
C PRO A 419 8.57 -2.24 21.99
N VAL A 420 7.91 -1.38 21.21
CA VAL A 420 8.51 -0.82 19.99
C VAL A 420 9.81 -0.10 20.36
N ALA A 421 10.88 -0.49 19.68
CA ALA A 421 12.19 0.12 19.80
C ALA A 421 12.47 1.00 18.59
N PHE A 422 13.33 1.99 18.77
CA PHE A 422 13.73 2.96 17.76
C PHE A 422 15.25 3.05 17.73
N LEU A 423 15.86 3.10 16.55
CA LEU A 423 17.30 3.30 16.43
C LEU A 423 17.68 4.03 15.15
N TYR A 424 18.77 4.78 15.20
CA TYR A 424 19.43 5.32 14.02
C TYR A 424 20.93 5.52 14.26
N ARG A 425 21.70 5.50 13.16
CA ARG A 425 23.09 5.93 13.10
C ARG A 425 23.35 6.63 11.78
N THR A 426 23.76 7.88 11.88
CA THR A 426 24.28 8.70 10.78
C THR A 426 25.76 8.96 11.01
N GLU A 427 26.43 9.64 10.07
CA GLU A 427 27.83 10.05 10.23
C GLU A 427 28.08 10.91 11.49
N ASN A 428 27.07 11.69 11.91
CA ASN A 428 27.24 12.74 12.93
C ASN A 428 26.42 12.51 14.22
N SER A 429 25.50 11.54 14.23
CA SER A 429 24.60 11.29 15.35
C SER A 429 24.09 9.85 15.33
N GLU A 430 23.95 9.27 16.51
CA GLU A 430 23.32 7.97 16.71
C GLU A 430 22.47 7.99 17.98
N GLY A 431 21.56 7.03 18.09
CA GLY A 431 20.82 6.80 19.31
C GLY A 431 19.86 5.62 19.17
N ALA A 432 19.44 5.08 20.32
CA ALA A 432 18.41 4.07 20.36
C ALA A 432 17.55 4.24 21.61
N TRP A 433 16.27 3.93 21.47
CA TRP A 433 15.23 4.12 22.48
C TRP A 433 14.22 2.99 22.44
N VAL A 434 13.44 2.86 23.51
CA VAL A 434 12.29 1.95 23.60
C VAL A 434 11.07 2.72 24.08
N ARG A 435 9.89 2.38 23.56
CA ARG A 435 8.63 2.91 24.09
C ARG A 435 8.46 2.45 25.55
N SER A 436 8.10 3.36 26.44
CA SER A 436 7.64 3.06 27.79
C SER A 436 6.19 3.52 27.97
N GLU A 437 5.64 3.57 29.18
CA GLU A 437 4.30 4.13 29.38
C GLU A 437 4.30 5.67 29.17
N ASN A 438 5.33 6.34 29.70
CA ASN A 438 5.38 7.80 29.83
C ASN A 438 6.21 8.53 28.75
N GLY A 439 6.81 7.80 27.81
CA GLY A 439 7.58 8.40 26.72
C GLY A 439 8.41 7.36 25.98
N VAL A 440 9.62 7.74 25.60
CA VAL A 440 10.62 6.79 25.14
C VAL A 440 11.86 6.88 26.01
N GLU A 441 12.42 5.72 26.34
CA GLU A 441 13.57 5.59 27.24
C GLU A 441 14.80 5.20 26.45
N GLU A 442 15.95 5.80 26.77
CA GLU A 442 17.21 5.50 26.08
C GLU A 442 17.61 4.03 26.29
N LYS A 443 17.97 3.38 25.19
CA LYS A 443 18.44 1.99 25.14
C LYS A 443 19.72 1.92 24.31
N GLY A 444 20.76 2.62 24.77
CA GLY A 444 22.03 2.75 24.05
C GLY A 444 22.71 1.44 23.63
N SER A 445 22.43 0.32 24.32
CA SER A 445 22.93 -1.01 23.93
C SER A 445 22.46 -1.44 22.53
N LEU A 446 21.28 -1.01 22.09
CA LEU A 446 20.75 -1.34 20.76
C LEU A 446 21.56 -0.68 19.64
N ILE A 447 22.29 0.41 19.92
CA ILE A 447 23.09 1.09 18.92
C ILE A 447 24.59 0.83 19.11
N SER A 448 25.11 0.85 20.34
CA SER A 448 26.55 0.68 20.60
C SER A 448 27.13 -0.63 20.05
N GLU A 449 26.32 -1.68 20.09
CA GLU A 449 26.67 -3.02 19.63
C GLU A 449 26.18 -3.33 18.21
N LEU A 450 25.55 -2.38 17.51
CA LEU A 450 25.02 -2.63 16.18
C LEU A 450 26.16 -2.69 15.15
N ARG A 451 26.55 -3.92 14.81
CA ARG A 451 27.61 -4.26 13.85
C ARG A 451 27.16 -5.40 12.95
N CYS A 452 27.59 -5.34 11.69
CA CYS A 452 27.44 -6.40 10.70
C CYS A 452 28.81 -6.62 10.06
N GLU A 453 29.27 -7.87 9.97
CA GLU A 453 30.62 -8.20 9.48
C GLU A 453 31.74 -7.45 10.24
N GLY A 454 31.52 -7.20 11.55
CA GLY A 454 32.44 -6.46 12.43
C GLY A 454 32.48 -4.94 12.23
N LYS A 455 31.85 -4.40 11.17
CA LYS A 455 31.75 -2.96 10.90
C LYS A 455 30.49 -2.36 11.54
N PRO A 456 30.52 -1.11 12.04
CA PRO A 456 29.31 -0.42 12.49
C PRO A 456 28.29 -0.29 11.36
N VAL A 457 27.02 -0.61 11.61
CA VAL A 457 25.94 -0.40 10.63
C VAL A 457 25.48 1.05 10.71
N GLN A 458 25.53 1.76 9.58
CA GLN A 458 24.85 3.05 9.42
C GLN A 458 23.38 2.80 9.07
N THR A 459 22.45 3.61 9.55
CA THR A 459 21.05 3.60 9.09
C THR A 459 20.79 4.57 7.96
N VAL A 460 21.75 5.48 7.70
CA VAL A 460 21.79 6.32 6.50
C VAL A 460 23.16 6.19 5.86
N LEU A 461 23.18 5.79 4.59
CA LEU A 461 24.39 5.74 3.78
C LEU A 461 24.17 6.56 2.51
N LYS A 462 25.08 7.49 2.20
CA LYS A 462 25.01 8.36 1.02
C LYS A 462 23.65 9.10 0.90
N GLY A 463 23.10 9.52 2.04
CA GLY A 463 21.83 10.23 2.13
C GLY A 463 20.58 9.34 2.06
N SER A 464 20.74 8.02 1.94
CA SER A 464 19.64 7.07 1.84
C SER A 464 19.46 6.24 3.09
N GLY A 465 18.23 6.19 3.57
CA GLY A 465 17.82 5.34 4.69
C GLY A 465 17.47 3.90 4.29
N ASN A 466 17.56 3.53 3.01
CA ASN A 466 16.93 2.30 2.50
C ASN A 466 17.82 1.06 2.54
N GLY A 467 19.10 1.17 2.90
CA GLY A 467 20.00 0.01 2.94
C GLY A 467 19.92 -0.82 4.23
N VAL A 468 19.06 -0.43 5.18
CA VAL A 468 18.70 -1.23 6.36
C VAL A 468 17.18 -1.35 6.41
N ILE A 469 16.67 -2.57 6.52
CA ILE A 469 15.25 -2.88 6.66
C ILE A 469 15.02 -3.56 8.01
N VAL A 470 13.88 -3.25 8.63
CA VAL A 470 13.37 -3.96 9.81
C VAL A 470 12.29 -4.91 9.32
N TYR A 471 12.45 -6.21 9.56
CA TYR A 471 11.54 -7.23 9.07
C TYR A 471 11.64 -8.51 9.91
N ASP A 472 10.50 -9.10 10.25
CA ASP A 472 10.40 -10.44 10.85
C ASP A 472 10.69 -11.51 9.78
N VAL A 473 11.94 -11.97 9.71
CA VAL A 473 12.43 -12.85 8.64
C VAL A 473 11.96 -14.29 8.84
N ASP A 474 11.78 -14.72 10.09
CA ASP A 474 11.44 -16.11 10.42
C ASP A 474 10.03 -16.32 10.99
N GLY A 475 9.21 -15.27 11.00
CA GLY A 475 7.79 -15.31 11.35
C GLY A 475 7.53 -15.48 12.85
N ASP A 476 8.53 -15.22 13.70
CA ASP A 476 8.43 -15.40 15.16
C ASP A 476 7.86 -14.17 15.90
N SER A 477 7.39 -13.16 15.14
CA SER A 477 6.91 -11.86 15.62
C SER A 477 7.99 -11.01 16.31
N ILE A 478 9.26 -11.31 16.05
CA ILE A 478 10.41 -10.50 16.45
C ILE A 478 11.10 -10.02 15.17
N ASP A 479 11.28 -8.71 15.06
CA ASP A 479 11.94 -8.16 13.88
C ASP A 479 13.45 -8.39 13.92
N GLU A 480 14.02 -8.74 12.77
CA GLU A 480 15.44 -8.66 12.48
C GLU A 480 15.80 -7.36 11.75
N LEU A 481 17.10 -7.05 11.74
CA LEU A 481 17.67 -6.04 10.85
C LEU A 481 18.31 -6.73 9.65
N ILE A 482 17.82 -6.42 8.45
CA ILE A 482 18.47 -6.79 7.19
C ILE A 482 19.34 -5.60 6.77
N VAL A 483 20.64 -5.83 6.66
CA VAL A 483 21.63 -4.89 6.15
C VAL A 483 22.05 -5.37 4.76
N ALA A 484 22.00 -4.52 3.75
CA ALA A 484 22.43 -4.88 2.40
C ALA A 484 22.92 -3.65 1.61
N TYR A 485 24.15 -3.25 1.94
CA TYR A 485 24.94 -2.26 1.24
C TYR A 485 25.92 -2.92 0.25
N PRO A 486 26.49 -2.16 -0.70
CA PRO A 486 27.55 -2.66 -1.59
C PRO A 486 28.75 -3.30 -0.87
N ASP A 487 29.09 -2.85 0.34
CA ASP A 487 30.28 -3.30 1.08
C ASP A 487 29.99 -3.91 2.47
N GLN A 488 28.71 -4.13 2.79
CA GLN A 488 28.27 -4.67 4.07
C GLN A 488 26.88 -5.30 3.96
N HIS A 489 26.74 -6.57 4.30
CA HIS A 489 25.44 -7.25 4.29
C HIS A 489 25.30 -8.28 5.43
N GLY A 490 24.06 -8.58 5.81
CA GLY A 490 23.75 -9.62 6.80
C GLY A 490 22.39 -9.42 7.48
N VAL A 491 21.97 -10.43 8.24
CA VAL A 491 20.73 -10.40 9.02
C VAL A 491 21.09 -10.45 10.50
N LEU A 492 20.59 -9.49 11.29
CA LEU A 492 20.92 -9.35 12.69
C LEU A 492 19.67 -9.56 13.56
N LYS A 493 19.78 -10.43 14.57
CA LYS A 493 18.77 -10.62 15.60
C LYS A 493 19.27 -10.07 16.93
N TRP A 494 18.40 -9.41 17.68
CA TRP A 494 18.79 -8.90 18.99
C TRP A 494 18.78 -10.01 20.05
N ASN A 495 19.92 -10.21 20.71
CA ASN A 495 20.02 -11.13 21.84
C ASN A 495 19.79 -10.39 23.16
N GLN A 496 18.60 -10.53 23.72
CA GLN A 496 18.22 -9.87 24.97
C GLN A 496 19.08 -10.29 26.17
N SER A 497 19.57 -11.54 26.25
CA SER A 497 20.39 -11.98 27.39
C SER A 497 21.80 -11.36 27.39
N ARG A 498 22.35 -11.14 26.19
CA ARG A 498 23.69 -10.60 25.98
C ARG A 498 23.70 -9.10 25.73
N GLN A 499 22.52 -8.49 25.49
CA GLN A 499 22.35 -7.08 25.14
C GLN A 499 23.20 -6.68 23.92
N THR A 500 23.17 -7.49 22.86
CA THR A 500 23.95 -7.29 21.63
C THR A 500 23.20 -7.83 20.43
N TRP A 501 23.54 -7.33 19.24
CA TRP A 501 23.07 -7.89 17.97
C TRP A 501 23.92 -9.11 17.62
N GLU A 502 23.25 -10.23 17.31
CA GLU A 502 23.89 -11.44 16.82
C GLU A 502 23.60 -11.57 15.33
N GLU A 503 24.67 -11.73 14.55
CA GLU A 503 24.56 -12.01 13.13
C GLU A 503 24.04 -13.44 12.95
N LEU A 504 22.90 -13.56 12.29
CA LEU A 504 22.32 -14.84 11.94
C LEU A 504 23.12 -15.43 10.78
N ASN A 505 23.34 -16.75 10.83
CA ASN A 505 23.97 -17.49 9.74
C ASN A 505 22.96 -17.75 8.62
N TYR A 506 22.25 -16.70 8.18
CA TYR A 506 21.38 -16.72 7.01
C TYR A 506 22.24 -16.30 5.83
N SER A 507 22.35 -17.17 4.83
CA SER A 507 23.08 -16.83 3.61
C SER A 507 22.35 -15.71 2.87
N TRP A 508 23.09 -14.66 2.51
CA TRP A 508 22.64 -13.57 1.66
C TRP A 508 23.45 -13.58 0.35
N PRO A 509 22.84 -13.39 -0.83
CA PRO A 509 23.59 -13.30 -2.08
C PRO A 509 24.50 -12.05 -2.09
N GLU A 510 25.82 -12.24 -2.14
CA GLU A 510 26.82 -11.15 -1.98
C GLU A 510 26.62 -9.99 -2.97
N ASP A 511 26.14 -10.28 -4.18
CA ASP A 511 25.95 -9.28 -5.26
C ASP A 511 24.59 -8.56 -5.20
N LEU A 512 23.74 -8.86 -4.21
CA LEU A 512 22.45 -8.19 -4.02
C LEU A 512 22.52 -7.13 -2.95
N HIS A 513 22.21 -5.90 -3.34
CA HIS A 513 22.19 -4.73 -2.46
C HIS A 513 20.82 -4.06 -2.52
N LEU A 514 20.38 -3.50 -1.40
CA LEU A 514 19.15 -2.70 -1.35
C LEU A 514 19.35 -1.30 -1.95
N ILE A 515 20.58 -0.79 -1.87
CA ILE A 515 20.97 0.49 -2.47
C ILE A 515 22.24 0.37 -3.30
N ASP A 516 22.36 1.19 -4.33
CA ASP A 516 23.53 1.26 -5.20
C ASP A 516 24.68 2.10 -4.60
N ASP A 517 25.76 2.24 -5.37
CA ASP A 517 26.93 3.03 -5.00
C ASP A 517 26.67 4.54 -4.88
N GLU A 518 25.50 5.03 -5.26
CA GLU A 518 25.06 6.41 -5.04
C GLU A 518 24.00 6.52 -3.93
N GLY A 519 23.65 5.39 -3.29
CA GLY A 519 22.61 5.31 -2.25
C GLY A 519 21.18 5.23 -2.79
N ARG A 520 20.98 5.06 -4.09
CA ARG A 520 19.65 4.96 -4.71
C ARG A 520 19.16 3.51 -4.65
N ASP A 521 17.86 3.28 -4.84
CA ASP A 521 17.29 1.93 -4.92
C ASP A 521 18.04 1.04 -5.93
N ALA A 522 18.51 -0.13 -5.52
CA ALA A 522 19.21 -1.07 -6.39
C ALA A 522 18.27 -2.12 -7.03
N GLY A 523 16.96 -1.95 -6.88
CA GLY A 523 15.96 -2.78 -7.55
C GLY A 523 15.74 -4.14 -6.89
N VAL A 524 16.05 -4.26 -5.59
CA VAL A 524 15.80 -5.47 -4.79
C VAL A 524 14.49 -5.31 -4.03
N ARG A 525 13.69 -6.38 -3.98
CA ARG A 525 12.40 -6.46 -3.29
C ARG A 525 12.32 -7.77 -2.51
N LEU A 526 11.78 -7.70 -1.31
CA LEU A 526 11.42 -8.85 -0.49
C LEU A 526 9.95 -9.14 -0.77
N VAL A 527 9.62 -10.33 -1.28
CA VAL A 527 8.26 -10.71 -1.67
C VAL A 527 8.13 -12.22 -1.54
N ASP A 528 7.14 -12.70 -0.79
CA ASP A 528 6.81 -14.13 -0.79
C ASP A 528 6.18 -14.52 -2.14
N ILE A 529 6.95 -15.18 -3.00
CA ILE A 529 6.49 -15.60 -4.33
C ILE A 529 6.04 -17.07 -4.34
N ASN A 530 6.34 -17.83 -3.29
CA ASN A 530 6.03 -19.26 -3.22
C ASN A 530 4.85 -19.59 -2.28
N GLY A 531 4.40 -18.62 -1.48
CA GLY A 531 3.30 -18.74 -0.52
C GLY A 531 3.65 -19.51 0.75
N ASP A 532 4.91 -19.51 1.18
CA ASP A 532 5.40 -20.19 2.39
C ASP A 532 5.55 -19.28 3.62
N ASP A 533 5.01 -18.05 3.53
CA ASP A 533 5.04 -17.00 4.54
C ASP A 533 6.46 -16.45 4.84
N HIS A 534 7.47 -16.79 4.02
CA HIS A 534 8.80 -16.18 4.09
C HIS A 534 9.07 -15.34 2.83
N ALA A 535 9.61 -14.14 3.02
CA ALA A 535 9.88 -13.26 1.89
C ALA A 535 11.08 -13.75 1.06
N ASP A 536 10.87 -13.97 -0.22
CA ASP A 536 11.90 -14.27 -1.21
C ASP A 536 12.58 -12.98 -1.71
N LEU A 537 13.77 -13.08 -2.29
CA LEU A 537 14.50 -11.95 -2.87
C LEU A 537 14.32 -11.91 -4.38
N LEU A 538 13.75 -10.82 -4.88
CA LEU A 538 13.69 -10.51 -6.31
C LEU A 538 14.53 -9.27 -6.59
N LYS A 539 15.35 -9.32 -7.64
CA LYS A 539 16.04 -8.15 -8.20
C LYS A 539 15.71 -8.03 -9.67
N SER A 540 15.43 -6.82 -10.15
CA SER A 540 15.23 -6.60 -11.58
C SER A 540 15.49 -5.14 -11.98
N ASP A 541 16.45 -4.92 -12.87
CA ASP A 541 16.82 -3.60 -13.36
C ASP A 541 17.09 -3.59 -14.88
N GLU A 542 17.68 -2.53 -15.40
CA GLU A 542 17.99 -2.43 -16.82
C GLU A 542 19.07 -3.39 -17.33
N GLN A 543 19.81 -4.05 -16.45
CA GLN A 543 20.94 -4.92 -16.80
C GLN A 543 20.57 -6.38 -16.68
N ASP A 544 19.99 -6.78 -15.55
CA ASP A 544 19.73 -8.18 -15.24
C ASP A 544 18.55 -8.34 -14.27
N TYR A 545 18.19 -9.60 -14.03
CA TYR A 545 17.20 -9.98 -13.03
C TYR A 545 17.60 -11.28 -12.35
N VAL A 546 17.16 -11.43 -11.09
CA VAL A 546 17.36 -12.66 -10.32
C VAL A 546 16.26 -12.86 -9.28
N ALA A 547 15.97 -14.12 -8.96
CA ALA A 547 15.04 -14.53 -7.90
C ALA A 547 15.65 -15.64 -7.02
N TYR A 548 15.77 -15.38 -5.73
CA TYR A 548 16.23 -16.32 -4.71
C TYR A 548 15.13 -16.63 -3.70
N ILE A 549 14.90 -17.91 -3.46
CA ILE A 549 13.94 -18.40 -2.48
C ILE A 549 14.57 -18.45 -1.09
N PHE A 550 13.83 -17.95 -0.10
CA PHE A 550 14.22 -18.10 1.30
C PHE A 550 14.05 -19.55 1.75
N ILE A 551 15.07 -20.08 2.40
CA ILE A 551 15.08 -21.45 2.93
C ILE A 551 15.04 -21.34 4.47
N PRO A 552 13.93 -21.69 5.14
CA PRO A 552 13.79 -21.52 6.58
C PRO A 552 14.56 -22.57 7.40
N GLU A 553 14.81 -23.75 6.82
CA GLU A 553 15.57 -24.82 7.45
C GLU A 553 16.45 -25.54 6.42
N LEU A 554 17.57 -26.11 6.88
CA LEU A 554 18.48 -26.87 6.02
C LEU A 554 17.73 -28.01 5.31
N VAL A 555 17.59 -27.92 3.99
CA VAL A 555 16.87 -28.91 3.17
C VAL A 555 17.60 -29.16 1.86
N LEU A 556 17.78 -30.43 1.50
CA LEU A 556 18.35 -30.84 0.20
C LEU A 556 19.70 -30.18 -0.17
N GLY A 557 20.51 -29.80 0.83
CA GLY A 557 21.80 -29.13 0.61
C GLY A 557 21.74 -27.60 0.55
N PHE A 558 20.54 -27.01 0.58
CA PHE A 558 20.36 -25.57 0.72
C PHE A 558 20.52 -25.16 2.19
N GLN A 559 21.39 -24.18 2.43
CA GLN A 559 21.57 -23.58 3.76
C GLN A 559 20.42 -22.62 4.07
N LYS A 560 20.19 -22.35 5.37
CA LYS A 560 19.18 -21.40 5.81
C LYS A 560 19.47 -19.99 5.24
N GLY A 561 18.45 -19.29 4.78
CA GLY A 561 18.56 -17.99 4.10
C GLY A 561 18.23 -18.07 2.60
N TRP A 562 18.55 -17.01 1.85
CA TRP A 562 18.23 -16.88 0.42
C TRP A 562 19.24 -17.63 -0.45
N THR A 563 19.17 -18.97 -0.44
CA THR A 563 20.18 -19.83 -1.09
C THR A 563 19.70 -20.54 -2.34
N ARG A 564 18.38 -20.61 -2.54
CA ARG A 564 17.82 -21.32 -3.68
C ARG A 564 17.55 -20.35 -4.82
N LEU A 565 18.52 -20.20 -5.71
CA LEU A 565 18.35 -19.52 -6.99
C LEU A 565 17.33 -20.27 -7.86
N VAL A 566 16.25 -19.60 -8.27
CA VAL A 566 15.22 -20.19 -9.16
C VAL A 566 15.18 -19.57 -10.55
N MET A 567 15.59 -18.30 -10.68
CA MET A 567 15.61 -17.61 -11.95
C MET A 567 16.73 -16.55 -11.97
N GLU A 568 17.51 -16.50 -13.04
CA GLU A 568 18.46 -15.43 -13.36
C GLU A 568 18.50 -15.22 -14.87
N GLY A 569 18.90 -14.03 -15.31
CA GLY A 569 19.06 -13.71 -16.72
C GLY A 569 19.46 -12.27 -16.96
N GLN A 570 19.56 -11.88 -18.22
CA GLN A 570 19.97 -10.54 -18.64
C GLN A 570 18.77 -9.78 -19.24
N ARG A 571 18.81 -8.45 -19.16
CA ARG A 571 17.78 -7.63 -19.78
C ARG A 571 17.78 -7.82 -21.30
N GLY A 572 16.64 -8.23 -21.84
CA GLY A 572 16.48 -8.59 -23.25
C GLY A 572 16.12 -10.06 -23.47
N ASP A 573 16.27 -10.90 -22.44
CA ASP A 573 15.72 -12.26 -22.43
C ASP A 573 14.20 -12.21 -22.61
N GLU A 574 13.65 -13.13 -23.42
CA GLU A 574 12.23 -13.15 -23.81
C GLU A 574 11.29 -13.22 -22.60
N ASP A 575 11.68 -13.99 -21.58
CA ASP A 575 10.91 -14.23 -20.36
C ASP A 575 11.43 -13.45 -19.14
N ALA A 576 12.13 -12.34 -19.34
CA ALA A 576 12.70 -11.55 -18.24
C ALA A 576 11.66 -11.12 -17.19
N ILE A 577 12.07 -11.10 -15.91
CA ILE A 577 11.27 -10.47 -14.85
C ILE A 577 11.12 -8.97 -15.22
N PRO A 578 9.92 -8.39 -15.16
CA PRO A 578 9.75 -6.95 -15.41
C PRO A 578 10.72 -6.13 -14.55
N ALA A 579 11.37 -5.13 -15.14
CA ALA A 579 12.33 -4.30 -14.40
C ALA A 579 11.60 -3.52 -13.30
N PHE A 580 12.16 -3.46 -12.09
CA PHE A 580 11.64 -2.65 -10.99
C PHE A 580 12.19 -1.24 -11.04
N ILE A 581 13.40 -1.10 -11.57
CA ILE A 581 14.10 0.16 -11.78
C ILE A 581 14.71 0.25 -13.19
N ARG A 582 15.03 1.47 -13.64
CA ARG A 582 15.66 1.78 -14.94
C ARG A 582 16.83 2.76 -14.80
N SER A 583 17.58 3.01 -15.87
CA SER A 583 18.59 4.09 -15.91
C SER A 583 17.98 5.48 -15.85
N GLY A 584 18.84 6.45 -15.56
CA GLY A 584 18.55 7.86 -15.71
C GLY A 584 18.12 8.53 -14.41
N PRO A 585 17.57 9.75 -14.49
CA PRO A 585 17.14 10.50 -13.31
C PRO A 585 15.82 10.01 -12.71
N HIS A 586 15.03 9.25 -13.47
CA HIS A 586 13.67 8.78 -13.17
C HIS A 586 13.63 7.25 -13.18
N ARG A 587 14.19 6.66 -12.11
CA ARG A 587 14.57 5.24 -12.04
C ARG A 587 13.45 4.31 -11.63
N ASP A 588 12.47 4.73 -10.84
CA ASP A 588 11.39 3.85 -10.38
C ASP A 588 10.54 3.38 -11.57
N ASN A 589 10.48 2.09 -11.86
CA ASN A 589 9.80 1.61 -13.05
C ASN A 589 8.28 1.46 -12.89
N GLY A 590 7.74 1.69 -11.69
CA GLY A 590 6.31 1.54 -11.36
C GLY A 590 5.94 0.09 -11.06
N ALA A 591 6.82 -0.63 -10.38
CA ALA A 591 6.62 -2.04 -10.04
C ALA A 591 5.91 -2.23 -8.70
N TRP A 592 4.98 -3.20 -8.64
CA TRP A 592 4.37 -3.68 -7.40
C TRP A 592 4.03 -5.18 -7.49
N PHE A 593 3.69 -5.77 -6.35
CA PHE A 593 3.47 -7.20 -6.20
C PHE A 593 2.11 -7.46 -5.58
N ALA A 594 1.26 -8.20 -6.28
CA ALA A 594 -0.09 -8.50 -5.82
C ALA A 594 -0.71 -9.63 -6.64
N ASP A 595 -1.65 -10.36 -6.05
CA ASP A 595 -2.42 -11.44 -6.69
C ASP A 595 -1.55 -12.43 -7.49
N GLY A 596 -0.43 -12.85 -6.90
CA GLY A 596 0.47 -13.85 -7.48
C GLY A 596 1.29 -13.38 -8.68
N HIS A 597 1.45 -12.06 -8.86
CA HIS A 597 2.14 -11.47 -10.00
C HIS A 597 3.03 -10.30 -9.59
N VAL A 598 4.10 -10.11 -10.38
CA VAL A 598 4.80 -8.85 -10.52
C VAL A 598 4.06 -8.02 -11.56
N TRP A 599 3.82 -6.75 -11.26
CA TRP A 599 3.17 -5.80 -12.16
C TRP A 599 4.08 -4.61 -12.38
N VAL A 600 3.97 -4.00 -13.56
CA VAL A 600 4.63 -2.74 -13.91
C VAL A 600 3.66 -1.89 -14.72
N GLN A 601 3.49 -0.64 -14.30
CA GLN A 601 2.72 0.39 -15.02
C GLN A 601 3.57 1.64 -15.14
N ASN A 602 3.86 2.05 -16.37
CA ASN A 602 4.59 3.28 -16.65
C ASN A 602 4.32 3.80 -18.08
N GLU A 603 5.07 4.82 -18.50
CA GLU A 603 4.86 5.48 -19.79
C GLU A 603 5.03 4.58 -21.01
N ASP A 604 5.70 3.45 -20.85
CA ASP A 604 5.98 2.49 -21.91
C ASP A 604 4.95 1.34 -21.92
N THR A 605 4.14 1.13 -20.87
CA THR A 605 3.26 -0.05 -20.77
C THR A 605 1.87 0.13 -21.37
N ALA A 606 1.46 1.37 -21.66
CA ALA A 606 0.08 1.68 -22.10
C ALA A 606 -0.35 1.04 -23.43
N HIS A 607 0.56 0.40 -24.18
CA HIS A 607 0.24 -0.35 -25.41
C HIS A 607 0.02 -1.85 -25.17
N LEU A 608 0.31 -2.34 -23.96
CA LEU A 608 0.16 -3.73 -23.56
C LEU A 608 -1.29 -4.03 -23.11
N PRO A 609 -1.70 -5.32 -23.09
CA PRO A 609 -2.97 -5.72 -22.50
C PRO A 609 -3.12 -5.19 -21.07
N ASP A 610 -4.30 -4.68 -20.75
CA ASP A 610 -4.64 -4.10 -19.44
C ASP A 610 -3.70 -2.95 -19.00
N LEU A 611 -2.94 -2.39 -19.96
CA LEU A 611 -2.03 -1.25 -19.81
C LEU A 611 -0.82 -1.51 -18.90
N VAL A 612 -0.54 -2.77 -18.61
CA VAL A 612 0.49 -3.21 -17.66
C VAL A 612 1.39 -4.26 -18.29
N GLN A 613 2.65 -4.26 -17.87
CA GLN A 613 3.50 -5.45 -18.00
C GLN A 613 3.34 -6.29 -16.73
N ARG A 614 3.27 -7.61 -16.86
CA ARG A 614 3.16 -8.51 -15.70
C ARG A 614 3.84 -9.84 -15.93
N LYS A 615 4.24 -10.50 -14.84
CA LYS A 615 4.73 -11.88 -14.83
C LYS A 615 4.24 -12.58 -13.57
N SER A 616 3.70 -13.79 -13.69
CA SER A 616 3.24 -14.56 -12.53
C SER A 616 4.40 -15.07 -11.69
N PHE A 617 4.17 -15.20 -10.39
CA PHE A 617 5.11 -15.81 -9.46
C PHE A 617 5.40 -17.27 -9.83
N GLU A 618 4.38 -18.00 -10.29
CA GLU A 618 4.52 -19.35 -10.82
C GLU A 618 5.54 -19.40 -11.97
N ALA A 619 5.47 -18.47 -12.93
CA ALA A 619 6.42 -18.41 -14.02
C ALA A 619 7.85 -18.06 -13.55
N ILE A 620 7.98 -17.25 -12.48
CA ILE A 620 9.28 -16.96 -11.87
C ILE A 620 9.85 -18.20 -11.16
N LEU A 621 9.02 -18.95 -10.44
CA LEU A 621 9.40 -20.16 -9.71
C LEU A 621 9.80 -21.31 -10.64
N LEU A 622 9.17 -21.42 -11.82
CA LEU A 622 9.57 -22.37 -12.86
C LEU A 622 10.95 -22.00 -13.46
N GLY A 623 11.28 -20.71 -13.46
CA GLY A 623 12.53 -20.19 -14.00
C GLY A 623 12.69 -20.46 -15.50
N ASN A 624 13.94 -20.51 -15.97
CA ASN A 624 14.26 -20.81 -17.38
C ASN A 624 14.19 -22.31 -17.71
N ARG A 625 13.48 -23.11 -16.90
CA ARG A 625 13.37 -24.55 -17.16
C ARG A 625 12.47 -24.78 -18.37
N PRO A 626 12.83 -25.70 -19.28
CA PRO A 626 11.91 -26.10 -20.34
C PRO A 626 10.62 -26.61 -19.69
N GLN A 627 9.49 -26.21 -20.25
CA GLN A 627 8.19 -26.71 -19.84
C GLN A 627 8.21 -28.25 -19.79
N PRO A 628 7.53 -28.87 -18.81
CA PRO A 628 7.42 -30.32 -18.79
C PRO A 628 6.88 -30.79 -20.15
N LYS A 629 7.61 -31.74 -20.75
CA LYS A 629 7.18 -32.38 -21.99
C LYS A 629 5.89 -33.15 -21.72
N ASP A 630 4.98 -33.17 -22.69
CA ASP A 630 3.87 -34.10 -22.61
C ASP A 630 4.38 -35.56 -22.60
N VAL A 631 3.50 -36.50 -22.26
CA VAL A 631 3.89 -37.91 -22.11
C VAL A 631 4.55 -38.44 -23.39
N ASP A 632 4.06 -38.08 -24.57
CA ASP A 632 4.57 -38.60 -25.84
C ASP A 632 5.93 -37.97 -26.19
N GLU A 633 6.08 -36.67 -25.99
CA GLU A 633 7.34 -35.94 -26.17
C GLU A 633 8.42 -36.40 -25.17
N ALA A 634 8.03 -36.70 -23.93
CA ALA A 634 8.92 -37.24 -22.92
C ALA A 634 9.38 -38.65 -23.31
N LEU A 635 8.46 -39.54 -23.71
CA LEU A 635 8.78 -40.91 -24.15
C LEU A 635 9.71 -40.90 -25.36
N ALA A 636 9.47 -40.01 -26.34
CA ALA A 636 10.30 -39.87 -27.53
C ALA A 636 11.72 -39.34 -27.23
N ALA A 637 11.95 -38.74 -26.06
CA ALA A 637 13.25 -38.23 -25.66
C ALA A 637 14.18 -39.29 -25.04
N PHE A 638 13.67 -40.48 -24.72
CA PHE A 638 14.48 -41.57 -24.18
C PHE A 638 15.11 -42.40 -25.30
N GLU A 639 16.44 -42.52 -25.29
CA GLU A 639 17.15 -43.56 -26.05
C GLU A 639 17.28 -44.81 -25.17
N LEU A 640 16.60 -45.89 -25.59
CA LEU A 640 16.61 -47.16 -24.87
C LEU A 640 17.35 -48.21 -25.68
N ASP A 641 18.05 -49.09 -24.97
CA ASP A 641 18.54 -50.34 -25.55
C ASP A 641 17.33 -51.25 -25.89
N ASP A 642 17.44 -52.00 -26.99
CA ASP A 642 16.38 -52.88 -27.52
C ASP A 642 15.82 -53.90 -26.50
N SER A 643 16.54 -54.14 -25.40
CA SER A 643 16.11 -55.01 -24.30
C SER A 643 15.17 -54.36 -23.28
N PHE A 644 14.91 -53.05 -23.36
CA PHE A 644 14.08 -52.30 -22.41
C PHE A 644 12.85 -51.65 -23.07
N GLU A 645 11.78 -51.52 -22.28
CA GLU A 645 10.55 -50.80 -22.63
C GLU A 645 10.26 -49.76 -21.55
N ILE A 646 9.93 -48.53 -21.95
CA ILE A 646 9.46 -47.47 -21.06
C ILE A 646 7.95 -47.30 -21.19
N ARG A 647 7.26 -47.10 -20.05
CA ARG A 647 5.83 -46.80 -20.00
C ARG A 647 5.58 -45.70 -18.99
N CYS A 648 4.73 -44.75 -19.34
CA CYS A 648 4.25 -43.76 -18.39
C CYS A 648 3.36 -44.47 -17.34
N VAL A 649 3.69 -44.28 -16.06
CA VAL A 649 2.93 -44.85 -14.93
C VAL A 649 2.02 -43.79 -14.28
N ALA A 650 2.45 -42.53 -14.31
CA ALA A 650 1.67 -41.36 -13.95
C ALA A 650 2.30 -40.12 -14.63
N SER A 651 1.48 -39.14 -14.95
CA SER A 651 1.90 -37.78 -15.31
C SER A 651 1.07 -36.80 -14.51
N GLU A 652 1.68 -35.71 -14.05
CA GLU A 652 0.91 -34.58 -13.54
C GLU A 652 0.23 -33.87 -14.73
N PRO A 653 -1.00 -33.32 -14.56
CA PRO A 653 -1.76 -32.68 -15.64
C PRO A 653 -1.04 -31.50 -16.29
#